data_AF-A0A9D4FQB4-F1
#
_entry.id   AF-A0A9D4FQB4-F1
#
_cell.length_a   1.000
_cell.length_b   1.000
_cell.length_c   1.000
_cell.angle_alpha   90.00
_cell.angle_beta   90.00
_cell.angle_gamma   90.00
#
_symmetry.space_group_name_H-M   'P 1'
#
loop_
_entity.id
_entity.type
_entity.pdbx_description
1 polymer ?
#
loop_
_entity_poly.entity_id
_entity_poly.type
_entity_poly.pdbx_seq_one_letter_code
_entity_poly.pdbx_strand_id
1 'polypeptide(L)'
;MENCVQGPEVKNKDAINVGDSPSVRMEIELPFPLSSLPGTAKANAYIKSNLMGDPVSCVLEGVDKMFYEPHGCGEQNMIHTAPIVYGMYFLKQTGQMEEKHEDFGTRFMRNGITRQQSMYQKDDGSYAAFQARPSSLWLTAFVAKVFCQAENVVKGLANTDSLQKTLAYISKNNSVGSGHFQDDAPVLDRGMQGVLGQHDPKSDPSLTAFVLTSLQECKERKEDVQDSISRAMKALEGLPVKIINNNPYLLAISTYALALSNSAKANGFRRRLYDIRQNDSDRLYWSNSGAADSYSVETTAYALLAFLKFDDFKTSHKIVAWLTAQSDATGIWRSTQDTVVAMQALATYSARTYNPEVDLHVKIEKGDWIKKSHVNRENSLLHILIPNLPLKTGERKFYVTVNGRGSGVLKIDMFYNRRAEDDEICPFTISAIDVKPVNSDIANNPNKGVIKSRKCNVCGHECHEPIDIDYPTDMISLTRKKRQARPVQTCIEFSVKSKPSAKNSNDAGMSIVKVNLETGVKVVESDLKKMQKESVFPRYEMPKDGQGFVIIYLDNITSAETKLIFRLEDQFSGDDSSRQPATVKVYDYYKPERSCIKMYGIGSNHGHEIKYTCNDGGDQCQCMKSQCSKQVDQELFEMANKINSETDAVKRMKLRKPAEALMDYACKFDNANFVVKVSVTEKGYSSEREVMNASAVIEEAPLQGTRLMEKGDKMEFEWQVSCTQPKLIVGKTYYIIAKDGTSFTDKGVERVKYDLTGTALVIDPESKPLLRIVMAQFVKELTKNNGCTS
;
A
#
# COMPACT_ATOMS: atom_id res chain seq x y z
N MET A 1 -9.90 -11.69 -12.39
CA MET A 1 -9.17 -10.51 -12.89
C MET A 1 -7.73 -10.92 -12.75
N GLU A 2 -7.01 -11.13 -13.84
CA GLU A 2 -5.57 -11.27 -13.72
C GLU A 2 -5.04 -9.93 -13.19
N ASN A 3 -4.65 -9.92 -11.93
CA ASN A 3 -4.13 -8.74 -11.26
C ASN A 3 -2.82 -8.35 -11.95
N CYS A 4 -2.94 -7.51 -12.97
CA CYS A 4 -1.81 -6.92 -13.66
C CYS A 4 -1.27 -5.82 -12.76
N VAL A 5 -0.07 -6.02 -12.24
CA VAL A 5 0.66 -4.97 -11.55
C VAL A 5 1.67 -4.37 -12.52
N GLN A 6 1.98 -3.09 -12.32
CA GLN A 6 3.13 -2.50 -12.96
C GLN A 6 4.37 -3.29 -12.52
N GLY A 7 5.08 -3.87 -13.48
CA GLY A 7 6.30 -4.62 -13.22
C GLY A 7 7.43 -3.72 -12.73
N PRO A 8 8.46 -4.29 -12.09
CA PRO A 8 9.56 -3.51 -11.55
C PRO A 8 10.24 -2.69 -12.66
N GLU A 9 10.21 -1.37 -12.49
CA GLU A 9 10.80 -0.40 -13.40
C GLU A 9 12.28 -0.72 -13.66
N VAL A 10 12.66 -0.89 -14.93
CA VAL A 10 14.09 -1.04 -15.28
C VAL A 10 14.66 0.36 -15.38
N LYS A 11 15.59 0.66 -14.48
CA LYS A 11 16.30 1.94 -14.42
C LYS A 11 17.70 1.75 -14.95
N ASN A 12 18.07 2.53 -15.94
CA ASN A 12 19.48 2.77 -16.21
C ASN A 12 19.83 4.18 -15.75
N LYS A 13 20.88 4.30 -14.94
CA LYS A 13 21.30 5.55 -14.30
C LYS A 13 22.81 5.63 -14.42
N ASP A 14 23.25 6.54 -15.26
CA ASP A 14 24.66 6.78 -15.50
C ASP A 14 24.99 8.22 -15.09
N ALA A 15 25.99 8.33 -14.21
CA ALA A 15 26.59 9.61 -13.89
C ALA A 15 27.48 10.02 -15.06
N ILE A 16 27.20 11.17 -15.63
CA ILE A 16 27.90 11.74 -16.77
C ILE A 16 28.73 12.90 -16.26
N ASN A 17 30.04 12.77 -16.30
CA ASN A 17 30.96 13.88 -16.07
C ASN A 17 31.75 14.14 -17.34
N VAL A 18 31.60 15.34 -17.90
CA VAL A 18 32.33 15.72 -19.11
C VAL A 18 33.71 16.29 -18.74
N GLY A 19 33.86 16.90 -17.55
CA GLY A 19 35.15 17.35 -17.02
C GLY A 19 35.96 18.17 -18.04
N ASP A 20 37.28 17.95 -18.06
CA ASP A 20 38.20 18.52 -19.07
C ASP A 20 38.16 17.76 -20.42
N SER A 21 37.35 16.71 -20.56
CA SER A 21 37.21 15.96 -21.80
C SER A 21 36.20 16.66 -22.73
N PRO A 22 36.51 16.86 -24.02
CA PRO A 22 35.64 17.64 -24.91
C PRO A 22 34.31 16.95 -25.24
N SER A 23 34.23 15.62 -25.09
CA SER A 23 33.03 14.83 -25.39
C SER A 23 33.08 13.45 -24.73
N VAL A 24 31.96 12.99 -24.17
CA VAL A 24 31.77 11.61 -23.68
C VAL A 24 30.71 10.92 -24.54
N ARG A 25 31.00 9.70 -25.02
CA ARG A 25 30.02 8.87 -25.73
C ARG A 25 29.84 7.55 -24.98
N MET A 26 28.59 7.14 -24.81
CA MET A 26 28.20 5.94 -24.08
C MET A 26 27.07 5.20 -24.79
N GLU A 27 27.04 3.89 -24.58
CA GLU A 27 26.04 2.97 -25.12
C GLU A 27 25.16 2.46 -23.99
N ILE A 28 23.84 2.58 -24.16
CA ILE A 28 22.85 2.13 -23.18
C ILE A 28 21.92 1.11 -23.82
N GLU A 29 21.88 -0.09 -23.24
CA GLU A 29 20.93 -1.13 -23.63
C GLU A 29 19.78 -1.23 -22.62
N LEU A 30 18.54 -1.33 -23.12
CA LEU A 30 17.33 -1.51 -22.30
C LEU A 30 16.75 -2.94 -22.48
N PRO A 31 17.03 -3.87 -21.56
CA PRO A 31 16.51 -5.24 -21.64
C PRO A 31 15.05 -5.34 -21.18
N PHE A 32 14.25 -6.19 -21.85
CA PHE A 32 12.90 -6.55 -21.40
C PHE A 32 12.93 -7.76 -20.46
N PRO A 33 12.34 -7.68 -19.27
CA PRO A 33 12.14 -8.84 -18.40
C PRO A 33 11.21 -9.87 -19.05
N LEU A 34 11.50 -11.17 -18.87
CA LEU A 34 10.69 -12.26 -19.41
C LEU A 34 9.23 -12.24 -18.90
N SER A 35 8.99 -11.65 -17.72
CA SER A 35 7.67 -11.51 -17.11
C SER A 35 6.86 -10.32 -17.65
N SER A 36 7.41 -9.52 -18.57
CA SER A 36 6.73 -8.36 -19.13
C SER A 36 5.63 -8.74 -20.14
N LEU A 37 4.48 -8.08 -20.05
CA LEU A 37 3.37 -8.25 -20.98
C LEU A 37 3.65 -7.49 -22.29
N PRO A 38 3.55 -8.16 -23.45
CA PRO A 38 3.80 -7.54 -24.75
C PRO A 38 2.98 -6.27 -24.98
N GLY A 39 3.59 -5.25 -25.59
CA GLY A 39 2.92 -3.99 -25.95
C GLY A 39 2.63 -3.03 -24.79
N THR A 40 2.89 -3.43 -23.54
CA THR A 40 2.66 -2.57 -22.37
C THR A 40 3.83 -1.63 -22.07
N ALA A 41 4.99 -1.87 -22.69
CA ALA A 41 6.19 -1.19 -22.32
C ALA A 41 6.34 0.23 -22.86
N LYS A 42 6.82 1.14 -22.02
CA LYS A 42 7.10 2.54 -22.31
C LYS A 42 8.41 2.93 -21.65
N ALA A 43 9.21 3.78 -22.29
CA ALA A 43 10.44 4.29 -21.69
C ALA A 43 10.58 5.79 -21.87
N ASN A 44 11.14 6.45 -20.86
CA ASN A 44 11.40 7.88 -20.81
C ASN A 44 12.83 8.12 -20.35
N ALA A 45 13.51 9.12 -20.93
CA ALA A 45 14.80 9.59 -20.44
C ALA A 45 14.65 10.90 -19.66
N TYR A 46 15.44 11.06 -18.61
CA TYR A 46 15.50 12.21 -17.73
C TYR A 46 16.96 12.64 -17.61
N ILE A 47 17.25 13.89 -17.92
CA ILE A 47 18.59 14.47 -17.81
C ILE A 47 18.56 15.57 -16.74
N LYS A 48 19.56 15.57 -15.86
CA LYS A 48 19.75 16.56 -14.79
C LYS A 48 21.23 16.83 -14.54
N SER A 49 21.62 18.02 -14.07
CA SER A 49 23.01 18.27 -13.65
C SER A 49 23.28 17.97 -12.18
N ASN A 50 22.23 17.89 -11.36
CA ASN A 50 22.37 17.77 -9.92
C ASN A 50 21.95 16.38 -9.39
N LEU A 51 22.83 15.75 -8.60
CA LEU A 51 22.59 14.45 -7.99
C LEU A 51 21.54 14.50 -6.87
N MET A 52 21.40 15.66 -6.23
CA MET A 52 20.45 15.92 -5.15
C MET A 52 19.10 16.46 -5.63
N GLY A 53 18.91 16.70 -6.93
CA GLY A 53 17.66 17.25 -7.49
C GLY A 53 16.41 16.47 -7.07
N ASP A 54 16.28 15.20 -7.47
CA ASP A 54 15.09 14.38 -7.16
C ASP A 54 14.87 14.20 -5.65
N PRO A 55 15.88 13.83 -4.82
CA PRO A 55 15.70 13.74 -3.38
C PRO A 55 15.23 15.06 -2.75
N VAL A 56 15.79 16.19 -3.19
CA VAL A 56 15.39 17.53 -2.71
C VAL A 56 13.97 17.86 -3.15
N SER A 57 13.63 17.61 -4.42
CA SER A 57 12.30 17.87 -4.95
C SER A 57 11.25 16.98 -4.26
N CYS A 58 11.56 15.71 -3.98
CA CYS A 58 10.68 14.82 -3.25
C CYS A 58 10.41 15.32 -1.82
N VAL A 59 11.46 15.74 -1.11
CA VAL A 59 11.37 16.13 0.30
C VAL A 59 10.89 17.57 0.51
N LEU A 60 11.14 18.49 -0.43
CA LEU A 60 10.85 19.93 -0.28
C LEU A 60 9.81 20.47 -1.28
N GLU A 61 9.61 19.85 -2.45
CA GLU A 61 8.78 20.39 -3.54
C GLU A 61 7.54 19.56 -3.90
N GLY A 62 7.46 18.28 -3.49
CA GLY A 62 6.48 17.29 -3.96
C GLY A 62 4.99 17.61 -3.71
N VAL A 63 4.10 16.95 -4.46
CA VAL A 63 2.62 17.03 -4.28
C VAL A 63 2.20 16.39 -2.95
N ASP A 64 3.06 15.50 -2.43
CA ASP A 64 2.92 14.70 -1.22
C ASP A 64 3.61 15.34 0.01
N LYS A 65 3.72 16.68 0.06
CA LYS A 65 4.31 17.44 1.19
C LYS A 65 3.81 17.01 2.58
N MET A 66 2.58 16.49 2.66
CA MET A 66 1.97 16.02 3.91
C MET A 66 2.60 14.71 4.43
N PHE A 67 3.19 13.89 3.56
CA PHE A 67 3.81 12.61 3.94
C PHE A 67 5.18 12.79 4.60
N TYR A 68 5.87 13.91 4.33
CA TYR A 68 7.18 14.23 4.89
C TYR A 68 7.15 15.28 5.99
N GLU A 69 5.97 15.80 6.35
CA GLU A 69 5.86 16.61 7.56
C GLU A 69 6.24 15.75 8.76
N PRO A 70 7.18 16.17 9.64
CA PRO A 70 7.54 15.37 10.80
C PRO A 70 6.33 15.11 11.72
N HIS A 71 5.93 13.84 11.80
CA HIS A 71 4.75 13.40 12.55
C HIS A 71 5.01 12.09 13.30
N GLY A 72 3.98 11.60 13.99
CA GLY A 72 4.04 10.30 14.63
C GLY A 72 4.94 10.27 15.87
N CYS A 73 5.47 9.08 16.17
CA CYS A 73 6.32 8.80 17.33
C CYS A 73 7.76 9.35 17.17
N GLY A 74 8.59 9.23 18.21
CA GLY A 74 9.96 9.76 18.19
C GLY A 74 10.86 9.18 17.09
N GLU A 75 10.53 7.99 16.57
CA GLU A 75 11.20 7.40 15.41
C GLU A 75 10.71 8.03 14.10
N GLN A 76 9.41 7.96 13.79
CA GLN A 76 8.84 8.54 12.56
C GLN A 76 9.19 10.02 12.39
N ASN A 77 9.11 10.78 13.47
CA ASN A 77 9.45 12.18 13.46
C ASN A 77 10.88 12.40 12.92
N MET A 78 11.84 11.55 13.30
CA MET A 78 13.21 11.64 12.86
C MET A 78 13.46 11.05 11.46
N ILE A 79 12.69 10.04 11.04
CA ILE A 79 12.68 9.53 9.65
C ILE A 79 12.37 10.65 8.66
N HIS A 80 11.44 11.55 9.01
CA HIS A 80 11.04 12.67 8.15
C HIS A 80 11.92 13.90 8.33
N THR A 81 12.37 14.19 9.56
CA THR A 81 13.20 15.37 9.83
C THR A 81 14.57 15.28 9.19
N ALA A 82 15.24 14.12 9.22
CA ALA A 82 16.62 13.99 8.77
C ALA A 82 16.81 14.26 7.25
N PRO A 83 15.99 13.71 6.33
CA PRO A 83 16.07 14.04 4.90
C PRO A 83 15.93 15.54 4.61
N ILE A 84 15.03 16.23 5.32
CA ILE A 84 14.81 17.68 5.16
C ILE A 84 16.09 18.45 5.50
N VAL A 85 16.74 18.09 6.61
CA VAL A 85 18.00 18.71 7.04
C VAL A 85 19.08 18.57 5.97
N TYR A 86 19.27 17.37 5.41
CA TYR A 86 20.31 17.15 4.38
C TYR A 86 19.96 17.80 3.03
N GLY A 87 18.68 17.86 2.65
CA GLY A 87 18.22 18.58 1.47
C GLY A 87 18.46 20.09 1.59
N MET A 88 18.10 20.68 2.73
CA MET A 88 18.34 22.10 3.02
C MET A 88 19.84 22.42 3.14
N TYR A 89 20.62 21.51 3.73
CA TYR A 89 22.09 21.61 3.74
C TYR A 89 22.64 21.71 2.32
N PHE A 90 22.22 20.81 1.42
CA PHE A 90 22.64 20.81 0.03
C PHE A 90 22.32 22.14 -0.68
N LEU A 91 21.06 22.60 -0.60
CA LEU A 91 20.62 23.86 -1.24
C LEU A 91 21.41 25.06 -0.72
N LYS A 92 21.68 25.10 0.58
CA LYS A 92 22.48 26.15 1.22
C LYS A 92 23.93 26.14 0.74
N GLN A 93 24.57 24.97 0.70
CA GLN A 93 25.99 24.86 0.29
C GLN A 93 26.20 25.18 -1.20
N THR A 94 25.21 24.91 -2.05
CA THR A 94 25.30 25.15 -3.50
C THR A 94 24.78 26.53 -3.93
N GLY A 95 24.21 27.30 -3.01
CA GLY A 95 23.60 28.60 -3.32
C GLY A 95 22.34 28.48 -4.18
N GLN A 96 21.66 27.34 -4.13
CA GLN A 96 20.43 27.03 -4.87
C GLN A 96 19.17 27.20 -4.00
N MET A 97 19.29 27.86 -2.84
CA MET A 97 18.16 28.13 -1.95
C MET A 97 17.19 29.13 -2.59
N GLU A 98 15.92 28.76 -2.63
CA GLU A 98 14.82 29.66 -3.02
C GLU A 98 13.96 29.96 -1.78
N GLU A 99 13.26 31.09 -1.77
CA GLU A 99 12.40 31.51 -0.65
C GLU A 99 11.37 30.43 -0.26
N LYS A 100 10.77 29.77 -1.25
CA LYS A 100 9.79 28.69 -1.04
C LYS A 100 10.41 27.47 -0.33
N HIS A 101 11.67 27.15 -0.62
CA HIS A 101 12.40 26.05 0.02
C HIS A 101 12.80 26.44 1.44
N GLU A 102 13.25 27.67 1.62
CA GLU A 102 13.68 28.19 2.91
C GLU A 102 12.54 28.26 3.93
N ASP A 103 11.38 28.83 3.55
CA ASP A 103 10.20 28.87 4.42
C ASP A 103 9.74 27.46 4.82
N PHE A 104 9.57 26.60 3.81
CA PHE A 104 9.07 25.24 4.00
C PHE A 104 10.04 24.40 4.85
N GLY A 105 11.30 24.32 4.44
CA GLY A 105 12.32 23.53 5.13
C GLY A 105 12.56 24.01 6.55
N THR A 106 12.63 25.33 6.77
CA THR A 106 12.81 25.89 8.12
C THR A 106 11.63 25.57 9.03
N ARG A 107 10.39 25.73 8.54
CA ARG A 107 9.19 25.41 9.32
C ARG A 107 9.17 23.93 9.71
N PHE A 108 9.45 23.03 8.77
CA PHE A 108 9.35 21.59 9.03
C PHE A 108 10.50 21.10 9.92
N MET A 109 11.73 21.58 9.72
CA MET A 109 12.83 21.31 10.65
C MET A 109 12.50 21.80 12.07
N ARG A 110 11.96 23.02 12.21
CA ARG A 110 11.56 23.56 13.51
C ARG A 110 10.48 22.71 14.16
N ASN A 111 9.45 22.30 13.42
CA ASN A 111 8.38 21.43 13.93
C ASN A 111 8.92 20.08 14.39
N GLY A 112 9.75 19.43 13.57
CA GLY A 112 10.35 18.13 13.88
C GLY A 112 11.26 18.18 15.11
N ILE A 113 12.15 19.17 15.19
CA ILE A 113 13.06 19.34 16.33
C ILE A 113 12.28 19.68 17.60
N THR A 114 11.36 20.65 17.54
CA THR A 114 10.54 21.05 18.69
C THR A 114 9.71 19.89 19.19
N ARG A 115 9.06 19.13 18.30
CA ARG A 115 8.29 17.93 18.65
C ARG A 115 9.18 16.90 19.32
N GLN A 116 10.36 16.61 18.78
CA GLN A 116 11.28 15.64 19.35
C GLN A 116 11.71 16.04 20.77
N GLN A 117 12.09 17.31 20.97
CA GLN A 117 12.54 17.83 22.27
C GLN A 117 11.39 17.89 23.29
N SER A 118 10.21 18.35 22.90
CA SER A 118 9.09 18.55 23.83
C SER A 118 8.31 17.27 24.16
N MET A 119 8.22 16.33 23.22
CA MET A 119 7.36 15.14 23.36
C MET A 119 8.13 13.86 23.63
N TYR A 120 9.39 13.75 23.22
CA TYR A 120 10.14 12.47 23.24
C TYR A 120 11.48 12.53 23.98
N GLN A 121 11.97 13.71 24.37
CA GLN A 121 13.10 13.83 25.27
C GLN A 121 12.66 13.51 26.70
N LYS A 122 13.52 12.78 27.44
CA LYS A 122 13.36 12.56 28.88
C LYS A 122 14.19 13.54 29.70
N ASP A 123 13.97 13.55 31.01
CA ASP A 123 14.64 14.47 31.94
C ASP A 123 16.17 14.37 31.92
N ASP A 124 16.70 13.18 31.65
CA ASP A 124 18.14 12.91 31.53
C ASP A 124 18.73 13.26 30.14
N GLY A 125 17.90 13.74 29.22
CA GLY A 125 18.29 14.11 27.85
C GLY A 125 18.25 12.97 26.83
N SER A 126 17.86 11.76 27.24
CA SER A 126 17.74 10.60 26.35
C SER A 126 16.43 10.58 25.55
N TYR A 127 16.41 9.79 24.48
CA TYR A 127 15.24 9.65 23.59
C TYR A 127 14.75 8.21 23.47
N ALA A 128 13.45 8.05 23.24
CA ALA A 128 12.77 6.78 22.96
C ALA A 128 11.68 6.99 21.90
N ALA A 129 11.16 5.89 21.32
CA ALA A 129 10.03 5.93 20.40
C ALA A 129 8.77 6.57 21.04
N PHE A 130 8.54 6.22 22.31
CA PHE A 130 7.46 6.72 23.15
C PHE A 130 7.99 6.98 24.56
N GLN A 131 7.42 7.96 25.27
CA GLN A 131 7.85 8.33 26.63
C GLN A 131 7.84 7.18 27.63
N ALA A 132 6.86 6.27 27.52
CA ALA A 132 6.73 5.12 28.43
C ALA A 132 7.77 4.01 28.18
N ARG A 133 8.49 4.03 27.05
CA ARG A 133 9.50 3.01 26.74
C ARG A 133 10.85 3.38 27.35
N PRO A 134 11.72 2.41 27.66
CA PRO A 134 13.12 2.69 27.98
C PRO A 134 13.84 3.41 26.82
N SER A 135 14.89 4.16 27.15
CA SER A 135 15.59 5.00 26.18
C SER A 135 16.54 4.19 25.29
N SER A 136 16.58 4.52 24.00
CA SER A 136 17.53 3.94 23.05
C SER A 136 18.76 4.83 22.94
N LEU A 137 19.94 4.24 23.16
CA LEU A 137 21.21 4.95 22.95
C LEU A 137 21.39 5.31 21.47
N TRP A 138 21.04 4.39 20.56
CA TRP A 138 21.15 4.63 19.13
C TRP A 138 20.26 5.80 18.67
N LEU A 139 18.98 5.83 19.10
CA LEU A 139 18.07 6.92 18.74
C LEU A 139 18.57 8.25 19.31
N THR A 140 19.07 8.23 20.54
CA THR A 140 19.63 9.41 21.20
C THR A 140 20.82 9.98 20.42
N ALA A 141 21.74 9.12 19.97
CA ALA A 141 22.86 9.51 19.13
C ALA A 141 22.44 9.97 17.72
N PHE A 142 21.39 9.39 17.14
CA PHE A 142 20.84 9.80 15.85
C PHE A 142 20.19 11.19 15.93
N VAL A 143 19.38 11.45 16.96
CA VAL A 143 18.77 12.77 17.21
C VAL A 143 19.85 13.83 17.39
N ALA A 144 20.88 13.57 18.20
CA ALA A 144 21.99 14.50 18.39
C ALA A 144 22.67 14.84 17.05
N LYS A 145 22.99 13.81 16.23
CA LYS A 145 23.58 14.01 14.90
C LYS A 145 22.73 14.92 14.03
N VAL A 146 21.43 14.64 13.90
CA VAL A 146 20.53 15.41 13.04
C VAL A 146 20.37 16.84 13.53
N PHE A 147 20.26 17.06 14.84
CA PHE A 147 20.13 18.41 15.41
C PHE A 147 21.38 19.26 15.17
N CYS A 148 22.57 18.69 15.38
CA CYS A 148 23.80 19.43 15.13
C CYS A 148 23.99 19.74 13.63
N GLN A 149 23.50 18.87 12.73
CA GLN A 149 23.48 19.18 11.31
C GLN A 149 22.45 20.27 10.97
N ALA A 150 21.27 20.26 11.59
CA ALA A 150 20.25 21.28 11.40
C ALA A 150 20.73 22.68 11.80
N GLU A 151 21.47 22.79 12.91
CA GLU A 151 22.09 24.05 13.36
C GLU A 151 23.08 24.65 12.33
N ASN A 152 23.79 23.80 11.58
CA ASN A 152 24.66 24.26 10.49
C ASN A 152 23.86 24.87 9.32
N VAL A 153 22.59 24.49 9.18
CA VAL A 153 21.69 24.96 8.11
C VAL A 153 20.90 26.19 8.56
N VAL A 154 20.21 26.11 9.69
CA VAL A 154 19.46 27.24 10.28
C VAL A 154 19.84 27.32 11.76
N LYS A 155 20.43 28.45 12.16
CA LYS A 155 20.88 28.65 13.54
C LYS A 155 19.70 28.83 14.49
N GLY A 156 19.80 28.26 15.69
CA GLY A 156 18.85 28.43 16.79
C GLY A 156 17.57 27.60 16.64
N LEU A 157 17.64 26.45 15.98
CA LEU A 157 16.52 25.51 15.88
C LEU A 157 16.44 24.56 17.08
N ALA A 158 17.57 24.08 17.58
CA ALA A 158 17.67 23.16 18.70
C ALA A 158 17.97 23.92 20.00
N ASN A 159 17.24 23.59 21.05
CA ASN A 159 17.56 24.13 22.38
C ASN A 159 18.95 23.65 22.85
N THR A 160 19.84 24.60 23.14
CA THR A 160 21.24 24.37 23.51
C THR A 160 21.40 23.54 24.79
N ASP A 161 20.56 23.75 25.81
CA ASP A 161 20.63 23.01 27.08
C ASP A 161 20.13 21.57 26.90
N SER A 162 19.05 21.39 26.15
CA SER A 162 18.51 20.09 25.77
C SER A 162 19.57 19.25 25.05
N LEU A 163 20.26 19.83 24.06
CA LEU A 163 21.34 19.13 23.35
C LEU A 163 22.52 18.79 24.27
N GLN A 164 22.82 19.63 25.27
CA GLN A 164 23.89 19.35 26.23
C GLN A 164 23.57 18.14 27.10
N LYS A 165 22.34 18.06 27.61
CA LYS A 165 21.87 16.89 28.36
C LYS A 165 21.95 15.62 27.52
N THR A 166 21.57 15.70 26.24
CA THR A 166 21.67 14.58 25.29
C THR A 166 23.12 14.12 25.11
N LEU A 167 24.08 15.03 24.89
CA LEU A 167 25.50 14.68 24.76
C LEU A 167 26.08 14.11 26.06
N ALA A 168 25.69 14.65 27.21
CA ALA A 168 26.09 14.14 28.52
C ALA A 168 25.56 12.71 28.77
N TYR A 169 24.31 12.43 28.40
CA TYR A 169 23.74 11.08 28.45
C TYR A 169 24.53 10.10 27.59
N ILE A 170 24.85 10.48 26.34
CA ILE A 170 25.66 9.62 25.45
C ILE A 170 27.03 9.35 26.09
N SER A 171 27.71 10.39 26.59
CA SER A 171 29.02 10.25 27.24
C SER A 171 28.99 9.32 28.45
N LYS A 172 27.94 9.41 29.28
CA LYS A 172 27.73 8.56 30.46
C LYS A 172 27.56 7.08 30.10
N ASN A 173 27.00 6.78 28.93
CA ASN A 173 26.79 5.40 28.46
C ASN A 173 28.01 4.82 27.72
N ASN A 174 29.15 5.53 27.69
CA ASN A 174 30.39 4.99 27.15
C ASN A 174 31.14 4.17 28.21
N SER A 175 31.42 2.90 27.92
CA SER A 175 32.14 2.03 28.85
C SER A 175 33.55 2.56 29.14
N VAL A 176 33.86 2.81 30.41
CA VAL A 176 35.17 3.33 30.83
C VAL A 176 36.30 2.33 30.54
N GLY A 177 36.03 1.03 30.64
CA GLY A 177 37.03 -0.03 30.43
C GLY A 177 37.23 -0.40 28.95
N SER A 178 36.14 -0.67 28.24
CA SER A 178 36.21 -1.16 26.85
C SER A 178 36.12 -0.06 25.80
N GLY A 179 35.60 1.12 26.15
CA GLY A 179 35.33 2.21 25.21
C GLY A 179 34.15 1.95 24.26
N HIS A 180 33.51 0.79 24.35
CA HIS A 180 32.35 0.43 23.53
C HIS A 180 31.05 1.03 24.09
N PHE A 181 30.10 1.23 23.18
CA PHE A 181 28.71 1.57 23.47
C PHE A 181 27.80 0.35 23.29
N GLN A 182 26.76 0.25 24.12
CA GLN A 182 25.74 -0.80 24.07
C GLN A 182 24.35 -0.17 24.14
N ASP A 183 23.38 -0.73 23.43
CA ASP A 183 21.99 -0.27 23.49
C ASP A 183 21.11 -1.36 24.12
N ASP A 184 20.70 -1.14 25.37
CA ASP A 184 19.88 -2.09 26.12
C ASP A 184 18.41 -2.08 25.72
N ALA A 185 17.95 -1.02 25.05
CA ALA A 185 16.56 -0.84 24.65
C ALA A 185 16.49 -0.18 23.27
N PRO A 186 16.81 -0.93 22.20
CA PRO A 186 16.80 -0.39 20.85
C PRO A 186 15.41 0.08 20.42
N VAL A 187 15.39 0.87 19.35
CA VAL A 187 14.18 1.30 18.65
C VAL A 187 13.31 0.12 18.21
N LEU A 188 12.01 0.38 18.12
CA LEU A 188 11.00 -0.58 17.65
C LEU A 188 11.24 -0.93 16.19
N ASP A 189 11.51 0.07 15.36
CA ASP A 189 11.92 -0.16 13.99
C ASP A 189 13.40 -0.36 13.85
N ARG A 190 13.78 -1.63 13.91
CA ARG A 190 15.12 -2.06 13.55
C ARG A 190 15.44 -1.73 12.09
N GLY A 191 14.45 -1.57 11.21
CA GLY A 191 14.65 -1.04 9.84
C GLY A 191 15.10 0.42 9.82
N MET A 192 14.70 1.22 10.81
CA MET A 192 15.22 2.57 11.04
C MET A 192 16.67 2.57 11.51
N GLN A 193 17.23 1.44 11.91
CA GLN A 193 18.66 1.29 12.19
C GLN A 193 19.43 0.73 10.98
N GLY A 194 18.72 0.45 9.88
CA GLY A 194 19.32 -0.11 8.67
C GLY A 194 20.08 -1.40 8.98
N VAL A 195 21.35 -1.47 8.56
CA VAL A 195 22.22 -2.63 8.82
C VAL A 195 22.45 -2.87 10.31
N LEU A 196 22.57 -1.83 11.14
CA LEU A 196 22.76 -1.98 12.59
C LEU A 196 21.60 -2.72 13.24
N GLY A 197 20.39 -2.56 12.68
CA GLY A 197 19.19 -3.22 13.17
C GLY A 197 19.22 -4.75 13.06
N GLN A 198 20.05 -5.29 12.17
CA GLN A 198 20.16 -6.72 11.88
C GLN A 198 21.12 -7.47 12.82
N HIS A 199 21.94 -6.73 13.58
CA HIS A 199 22.93 -7.28 14.50
C HIS A 199 22.51 -7.10 15.96
N ASP A 200 23.12 -7.87 16.86
CA ASP A 200 22.84 -7.77 18.30
C ASP A 200 23.24 -6.39 18.85
N PRO A 201 22.29 -5.58 19.35
CA PRO A 201 22.54 -4.22 19.84
C PRO A 201 23.46 -4.14 21.06
N LYS A 202 23.72 -5.27 21.74
CA LYS A 202 24.59 -5.32 22.93
C LYS A 202 26.04 -5.66 22.60
N SER A 203 26.31 -6.23 21.44
CA SER A 203 27.64 -6.76 21.11
C SER A 203 28.21 -6.27 19.77
N ASP A 204 27.41 -5.61 18.93
CA ASP A 204 27.90 -5.10 17.63
C ASP A 204 28.78 -3.85 17.78
N PRO A 205 30.07 -3.91 17.41
CA PRO A 205 30.96 -2.74 17.43
C PRO A 205 30.54 -1.61 16.48
N SER A 206 29.66 -1.88 15.52
CA SER A 206 29.14 -0.89 14.58
C SER A 206 28.34 0.22 15.29
N LEU A 207 27.69 -0.08 16.43
CA LEU A 207 27.04 0.95 17.26
C LEU A 207 28.07 1.95 17.80
N THR A 208 29.25 1.47 18.19
CA THR A 208 30.33 2.33 18.69
C THR A 208 30.81 3.29 17.59
N ALA A 209 30.95 2.79 16.36
CA ALA A 209 31.30 3.62 15.20
C ALA A 209 30.22 4.65 14.85
N PHE A 210 28.95 4.28 14.95
CA PHE A 210 27.82 5.19 14.76
C PHE A 210 27.80 6.32 15.79
N VAL A 211 27.90 6.00 17.09
CA VAL A 211 27.91 6.99 18.16
C VAL A 211 29.13 7.92 18.05
N LEU A 212 30.31 7.38 17.76
CA LEU A 212 31.50 8.20 17.51
C LEU A 212 31.31 9.15 16.32
N THR A 213 30.69 8.68 15.24
CA THR A 213 30.35 9.51 14.08
C THR A 213 29.43 10.67 14.49
N SER A 214 28.34 10.38 15.22
CA SER A 214 27.41 11.40 15.72
C SER A 214 28.10 12.46 16.59
N LEU A 215 28.98 12.02 17.51
CA LEU A 215 29.75 12.94 18.37
C LEU A 215 30.72 13.81 17.56
N GLN A 216 31.40 13.25 16.55
CA GLN A 216 32.36 14.01 15.74
C GLN A 216 31.71 15.01 14.78
N GLU A 217 30.52 14.68 14.27
CA GLU A 217 29.75 15.56 13.41
C GLU A 217 29.11 16.73 14.17
N CYS A 218 28.86 16.56 15.47
CA CYS A 218 28.50 17.67 16.34
C CYS A 218 29.76 18.48 16.73
N LYS A 219 30.05 19.54 15.98
CA LYS A 219 31.25 20.37 16.20
C LYS A 219 31.17 21.22 17.47
N GLU A 220 29.97 21.53 17.93
CA GLU A 220 29.73 22.34 19.11
C GLU A 220 29.92 21.48 20.38
N ARG A 221 30.74 21.97 21.33
CA ARG A 221 30.98 21.35 22.64
C ARG A 221 31.68 19.98 22.62
N LYS A 222 32.70 19.83 21.79
CA LYS A 222 33.59 18.66 21.81
C LYS A 222 34.29 18.44 23.16
N GLU A 223 34.53 19.51 23.92
CA GLU A 223 35.23 19.46 25.21
C GLU A 223 34.52 18.55 26.22
N ASP A 224 33.19 18.63 26.32
CA ASP A 224 32.38 17.84 27.27
C ASP A 224 32.37 16.32 26.98
N VAL A 225 32.70 15.93 25.75
CA VAL A 225 32.62 14.55 25.26
C VAL A 225 33.97 13.98 24.80
N GLN A 226 35.07 14.73 24.98
CA GLN A 226 36.38 14.41 24.42
C GLN A 226 36.95 13.08 24.93
N ASP A 227 36.73 12.78 26.21
CA ASP A 227 37.15 11.51 26.81
C ASP A 227 36.40 10.32 26.22
N SER A 228 35.10 10.47 26.00
CA SER A 228 34.24 9.45 25.38
C SER A 228 34.65 9.20 23.93
N ILE A 229 34.90 10.28 23.16
CA ILE A 229 35.46 10.21 21.80
C ILE A 229 36.78 9.45 21.79
N SER A 230 37.69 9.77 22.71
CA SER A 230 39.02 9.15 22.78
C SER A 230 38.96 7.66 23.10
N ARG A 231 38.08 7.25 24.02
CA ARG A 231 37.85 5.83 24.35
C ARG A 231 37.20 5.07 23.19
N ALA A 232 36.15 5.62 22.58
CA ALA A 232 35.48 5.00 21.44
C ALA A 232 36.40 4.85 20.22
N MET A 233 37.22 5.86 19.92
CA MET A 233 38.23 5.79 18.87
C MET A 233 39.23 4.65 19.12
N LYS A 234 39.80 4.56 20.34
CA LYS A 234 40.72 3.47 20.72
C LYS A 234 40.06 2.09 20.61
N ALA A 235 38.78 1.97 20.99
CA ALA A 235 38.03 0.73 20.88
C ALA A 235 37.90 0.27 19.42
N LEU A 236 37.57 1.17 18.50
CA LEU A 236 37.48 0.86 17.06
C LEU A 236 38.85 0.54 16.45
N GLU A 237 39.90 1.25 16.86
CA GLU A 237 41.28 0.99 16.46
C GLU A 237 41.82 -0.37 16.90
N GLY A 238 41.24 -0.94 17.97
CA GLY A 238 41.59 -2.23 18.55
C GLY A 238 40.81 -3.41 17.97
N LEU A 239 39.89 -3.17 17.03
CA LEU A 239 39.06 -4.23 16.45
C LEU A 239 39.92 -5.28 15.72
N PRO A 240 39.68 -6.59 15.93
CA PRO A 240 40.38 -7.65 15.23
C PRO A 240 40.18 -7.56 13.72
N VAL A 241 41.28 -7.63 12.97
CA VAL A 241 41.27 -7.57 11.49
C VAL A 241 40.30 -8.57 10.86
N LYS A 242 40.17 -9.78 11.43
CA LYS A 242 39.26 -10.81 10.96
C LYS A 242 37.78 -10.38 11.02
N ILE A 243 37.39 -9.67 12.09
CA ILE A 243 36.02 -9.18 12.27
C ILE A 243 35.72 -8.08 11.23
N ILE A 244 36.67 -7.15 11.07
CA ILE A 244 36.53 -6.02 10.14
C ILE A 244 36.45 -6.49 8.69
N ASN A 245 37.31 -7.44 8.28
CA ASN A 245 37.35 -7.91 6.89
C ASN A 245 36.10 -8.72 6.50
N ASN A 246 35.44 -9.36 7.46
CA ASN A 246 34.23 -10.17 7.22
C ASN A 246 32.93 -9.36 7.32
N ASN A 247 33.01 -8.06 7.65
CA ASN A 247 31.85 -7.20 7.78
C ASN A 247 32.09 -5.87 7.03
N PRO A 248 31.72 -5.80 5.74
CA PRO A 248 31.89 -4.61 4.92
C PRO A 248 31.24 -3.35 5.52
N TYR A 249 30.07 -3.50 6.14
CA TYR A 249 29.38 -2.41 6.83
C TYR A 249 30.18 -1.85 8.00
N LEU A 250 30.60 -2.71 8.92
CA LEU A 250 31.43 -2.32 10.07
C LEU A 250 32.72 -1.63 9.60
N LEU A 251 33.36 -2.15 8.55
CA LEU A 251 34.57 -1.55 8.00
C LEU A 251 34.29 -0.14 7.43
N ALA A 252 33.21 0.05 6.67
CA ALA A 252 32.86 1.33 6.08
C ALA A 252 32.56 2.39 7.15
N ILE A 253 31.65 2.09 8.10
CA ILE A 253 31.28 3.04 9.17
C ILE A 253 32.46 3.33 10.10
N SER A 254 33.27 2.32 10.43
CA SER A 254 34.48 2.53 11.26
C SER A 254 35.53 3.35 10.52
N THR A 255 35.72 3.13 9.22
CA THR A 255 36.64 3.95 8.40
C THR A 255 36.23 5.41 8.44
N TYR A 256 34.94 5.69 8.27
CA TYR A 256 34.41 7.06 8.33
C TYR A 256 34.58 7.68 9.71
N ALA A 257 34.20 6.97 10.78
CA ALA A 257 34.31 7.45 12.17
C ALA A 257 35.77 7.75 12.57
N LEU A 258 36.71 6.88 12.18
CA LEU A 258 38.14 7.06 12.42
C LEU A 258 38.72 8.22 11.60
N ALA A 259 38.29 8.39 10.35
CA ALA A 259 38.70 9.51 9.50
C ALA A 259 38.21 10.85 10.06
N LEU A 260 36.95 10.92 10.52
CA LEU A 260 36.42 12.09 11.23
C LEU A 260 37.19 12.42 12.52
N SER A 261 37.72 11.40 13.19
CA SER A 261 38.48 11.54 14.43
C SER A 261 39.97 11.80 14.22
N ASN A 262 40.44 11.94 12.96
CA ASN A 262 41.85 12.08 12.61
C ASN A 262 42.75 10.95 13.17
N SER A 263 42.23 9.72 13.24
CA SER A 263 43.01 8.56 13.70
C SER A 263 44.16 8.23 12.74
N ALA A 264 45.33 7.95 13.30
CA ALA A 264 46.50 7.50 12.52
C ALA A 264 46.24 6.16 11.78
N LYS A 265 45.31 5.33 12.27
CA LYS A 265 44.94 4.05 11.63
C LYS A 265 43.89 4.20 10.54
N ALA A 266 43.25 5.37 10.39
CA ALA A 266 42.14 5.57 9.45
C ALA A 266 42.53 5.24 7.99
N ASN A 267 43.73 5.61 7.55
CA ASN A 267 44.19 5.31 6.19
C ASN A 267 44.41 3.79 5.96
N GLY A 268 44.74 3.03 7.02
CA GLY A 268 44.84 1.57 6.95
C GLY A 268 43.47 0.91 6.75
N PHE A 269 42.45 1.42 7.45
CA PHE A 269 41.05 1.00 7.27
C PHE A 269 40.55 1.33 5.86
N ARG A 270 40.84 2.55 5.36
CA ARG A 270 40.47 2.96 3.99
C ARG A 270 41.03 2.05 2.91
N ARG A 271 42.30 1.63 3.02
CA ARG A 271 42.91 0.69 2.06
C ARG A 271 42.16 -0.64 2.04
N ARG A 272 41.87 -1.22 3.22
CA ARG A 272 41.08 -2.45 3.33
C ARG A 272 39.69 -2.28 2.72
N LEU A 273 39.04 -1.14 2.97
CA LEU A 273 37.74 -0.83 2.40
C LEU A 273 37.80 -0.81 0.87
N TYR A 274 38.85 -0.19 0.30
CA TYR A 274 39.08 -0.22 -1.14
C TYR A 274 39.30 -1.65 -1.67
N ASP A 275 40.04 -2.49 -0.95
CA ASP A 275 40.38 -3.85 -1.39
C ASP A 275 39.16 -4.78 -1.50
N ILE A 276 38.17 -4.62 -0.62
CA ILE A 276 36.95 -5.46 -0.60
C ILE A 276 35.80 -4.94 -1.50
N ARG A 277 36.04 -3.87 -2.25
CA ARG A 277 35.02 -3.27 -3.13
C ARG A 277 34.54 -4.27 -4.19
N GLN A 278 33.26 -4.16 -4.54
CA GLN A 278 32.68 -4.82 -5.71
C GLN A 278 32.62 -3.82 -6.86
N ASN A 279 32.68 -4.34 -8.09
CA ASN A 279 32.69 -3.53 -9.31
C ASN A 279 31.61 -4.06 -10.26
N ASP A 280 30.64 -3.20 -10.56
CA ASP A 280 29.62 -3.43 -11.58
C ASP A 280 29.76 -2.35 -12.66
N SER A 281 30.33 -2.74 -13.80
CA SER A 281 30.40 -1.86 -14.99
C SER A 281 31.07 -0.51 -14.69
N ASP A 282 32.20 -0.55 -13.98
CA ASP A 282 32.96 0.60 -13.46
C ASP A 282 32.31 1.38 -12.30
N ARG A 283 31.20 0.89 -11.77
CA ARG A 283 30.53 1.43 -10.58
C ARG A 283 30.98 0.64 -9.34
N LEU A 284 31.38 1.36 -8.29
CA LEU A 284 31.94 0.75 -7.08
C LEU A 284 30.91 0.68 -5.97
N TYR A 285 30.81 -0.47 -5.31
CA TYR A 285 29.87 -0.68 -4.20
C TYR A 285 30.36 -1.75 -3.22
N TRP A 286 29.67 -1.87 -2.10
CA TRP A 286 29.96 -2.85 -1.05
C TRP A 286 28.68 -3.57 -0.64
N SER A 287 28.75 -4.89 -0.56
CA SER A 287 27.62 -5.74 -0.15
C SER A 287 28.11 -6.97 0.60
N ASN A 288 27.23 -7.63 1.36
CA ASN A 288 27.52 -8.91 2.00
C ASN A 288 27.17 -10.12 1.11
N SER A 289 26.14 -9.99 0.27
CA SER A 289 25.55 -11.07 -0.53
C SER A 289 25.78 -10.95 -2.04
N GLY A 290 26.45 -9.89 -2.49
CA GLY A 290 26.55 -9.53 -3.91
C GLY A 290 25.32 -8.81 -4.46
N ALA A 291 24.20 -8.80 -3.72
CA ALA A 291 22.94 -8.20 -4.15
C ALA A 291 22.89 -6.70 -3.84
N ALA A 292 22.17 -5.95 -4.68
CA ALA A 292 21.86 -4.54 -4.48
C ALA A 292 20.57 -4.38 -3.63
N ASP A 293 20.77 -4.37 -2.32
CA ASP A 293 19.77 -4.29 -1.26
C ASP A 293 19.99 -3.07 -0.36
N SER A 294 19.15 -2.89 0.66
CA SER A 294 19.29 -1.77 1.61
C SER A 294 20.62 -1.78 2.37
N TYR A 295 21.13 -2.99 2.68
CA TYR A 295 22.43 -3.17 3.33
C TYR A 295 23.57 -2.57 2.49
N SER A 296 23.57 -2.88 1.20
CA SER A 296 24.62 -2.44 0.29
C SER A 296 24.52 -0.96 -0.03
N VAL A 297 23.32 -0.37 -0.09
CA VAL A 297 23.15 1.08 -0.20
C VAL A 297 23.76 1.80 1.00
N GLU A 298 23.39 1.42 2.22
CA GLU A 298 23.88 2.08 3.43
C GLU A 298 25.41 1.92 3.59
N THR A 299 25.93 0.71 3.39
CA THR A 299 27.37 0.44 3.43
C THR A 299 28.13 1.28 2.42
N THR A 300 27.61 1.36 1.19
CA THR A 300 28.23 2.12 0.10
C THR A 300 28.16 3.63 0.35
N ALA A 301 27.10 4.12 1.00
CA ALA A 301 26.98 5.53 1.39
C ALA A 301 27.99 5.90 2.49
N TYR A 302 28.20 5.05 3.50
CA TYR A 302 29.28 5.23 4.47
C TYR A 302 30.68 5.17 3.81
N ALA A 303 30.87 4.28 2.84
CA ALA A 303 32.12 4.22 2.08
C ALA A 303 32.36 5.54 1.33
N LEU A 304 31.34 6.09 0.66
CA LEU A 304 31.43 7.41 0.00
C LEU A 304 31.85 8.51 1.00
N LEU A 305 31.18 8.59 2.14
CA LEU A 305 31.54 9.55 3.20
C LEU A 305 32.98 9.37 3.68
N ALA A 306 33.44 8.12 3.83
CA ALA A 306 34.82 7.81 4.17
C ALA A 306 35.79 8.32 3.10
N PHE A 307 35.63 7.95 1.82
CA PHE A 307 36.52 8.37 0.74
C PHE A 307 36.53 9.89 0.53
N LEU A 308 35.40 10.57 0.71
CA LEU A 308 35.32 12.03 0.70
C LEU A 308 36.17 12.69 1.78
N LYS A 309 36.34 12.06 2.96
CA LYS A 309 37.22 12.60 4.02
C LYS A 309 38.70 12.52 3.68
N PHE A 310 39.08 11.68 2.72
CA PHE A 310 40.44 11.59 2.18
C PHE A 310 40.59 12.32 0.85
N ASP A 311 39.58 13.11 0.44
CA ASP A 311 39.54 13.84 -0.83
C ASP A 311 39.80 12.95 -2.07
N ASP A 312 39.45 11.66 -1.99
CA ASP A 312 39.55 10.71 -3.10
C ASP A 312 38.33 10.82 -4.03
N PHE A 313 38.27 11.91 -4.80
CA PHE A 313 37.16 12.18 -5.72
C PHE A 313 37.07 11.17 -6.87
N LYS A 314 38.21 10.60 -7.30
CA LYS A 314 38.26 9.60 -8.37
C LYS A 314 37.49 8.34 -7.98
N THR A 315 37.74 7.82 -6.79
CA THR A 315 36.98 6.67 -6.25
C THR A 315 35.56 7.09 -5.93
N SER A 316 35.36 8.24 -5.27
CA SER A 316 34.04 8.74 -4.87
C SER A 316 33.06 8.84 -6.04
N HIS A 317 33.51 9.28 -7.22
CA HIS A 317 32.67 9.38 -8.41
C HIS A 317 32.04 8.04 -8.83
N LYS A 318 32.83 6.96 -8.79
CA LYS A 318 32.34 5.60 -9.12
C LYS A 318 31.35 5.07 -8.10
N ILE A 319 31.50 5.49 -6.84
CA ILE A 319 30.58 5.15 -5.75
C ILE A 319 29.24 5.90 -5.93
N VAL A 320 29.30 7.19 -6.26
CA VAL A 320 28.13 8.03 -6.55
C VAL A 320 27.33 7.47 -7.74
N ALA A 321 28.01 7.04 -8.81
CA ALA A 321 27.35 6.41 -9.95
C ALA A 321 26.53 5.18 -9.52
N TRP A 322 27.09 4.33 -8.64
CA TRP A 322 26.34 3.20 -8.11
C TRP A 322 25.18 3.62 -7.21
N LEU A 323 25.40 4.52 -6.24
CA LEU A 323 24.37 4.94 -5.27
C LEU A 323 23.16 5.59 -5.96
N THR A 324 23.42 6.47 -6.93
CA THR A 324 22.36 7.08 -7.72
C THR A 324 21.57 6.03 -8.50
N ALA A 325 22.25 5.01 -9.04
CA ALA A 325 21.60 3.88 -9.71
C ALA A 325 20.62 3.12 -8.82
N GLN A 326 20.86 3.07 -7.51
CA GLN A 326 20.01 2.34 -6.57
C GLN A 326 18.78 3.10 -6.08
N SER A 327 18.66 4.42 -6.31
CA SER A 327 17.47 5.15 -5.88
C SER A 327 16.26 4.83 -6.75
N ASP A 328 15.06 5.11 -6.25
CA ASP A 328 13.82 4.93 -6.97
C ASP A 328 13.57 6.07 -7.98
N ALA A 329 12.30 6.29 -8.36
CA ALA A 329 11.92 7.33 -9.31
C ALA A 329 11.88 8.73 -8.68
N THR A 330 11.67 8.79 -7.37
CA THR A 330 11.65 10.00 -6.55
C THR A 330 13.05 10.40 -6.07
N GLY A 331 14.03 9.53 -6.24
CA GLY A 331 15.40 9.73 -5.77
C GLY A 331 15.65 9.19 -4.37
N ILE A 332 14.67 8.52 -3.75
CA ILE A 332 14.75 7.95 -2.40
C ILE A 332 15.17 6.48 -2.47
N TRP A 333 15.75 5.95 -1.39
CA TRP A 333 16.21 4.57 -1.28
C TRP A 333 15.21 3.72 -0.47
N ARG A 334 15.53 2.44 -0.25
CA ARG A 334 14.55 1.42 0.13
C ARG A 334 14.17 1.46 1.62
N SER A 335 14.95 2.11 2.46
CA SER A 335 14.74 2.22 3.90
C SER A 335 15.02 3.62 4.42
N THR A 336 14.83 3.81 5.72
CA THR A 336 15.10 5.08 6.39
C THR A 336 16.59 5.39 6.40
N GLN A 337 17.43 4.49 6.93
CA GLN A 337 18.86 4.80 7.11
C GLN A 337 19.60 4.86 5.79
N ASP A 338 19.29 3.97 4.86
CA ASP A 338 19.93 4.01 3.56
C ASP A 338 19.63 5.34 2.85
N THR A 339 18.39 5.85 2.94
CA THR A 339 18.00 7.15 2.42
C THR A 339 18.72 8.28 3.15
N VAL A 340 18.71 8.28 4.48
CA VAL A 340 19.32 9.37 5.28
C VAL A 340 20.83 9.45 5.04
N VAL A 341 21.53 8.32 5.07
CA VAL A 341 22.99 8.27 4.87
C VAL A 341 23.34 8.50 3.40
N ALA A 342 22.59 7.95 2.44
CA ALA A 342 22.81 8.22 1.02
C ALA A 342 22.58 9.70 0.68
N MET A 343 21.52 10.32 1.21
CA MET A 343 21.27 11.75 1.06
C MET A 343 22.40 12.57 1.70
N GLN A 344 22.85 12.22 2.91
CA GLN A 344 24.00 12.86 3.53
C GLN A 344 25.25 12.77 2.65
N ALA A 345 25.57 11.58 2.15
CA ALA A 345 26.74 11.31 1.35
C ALA A 345 26.70 12.05 0.00
N LEU A 346 25.58 12.01 -0.69
CA LEU A 346 25.37 12.70 -1.97
C LEU A 346 25.29 14.21 -1.81
N ALA A 347 24.69 14.73 -0.73
CA ALA A 347 24.71 16.15 -0.41
C ALA A 347 26.15 16.63 -0.15
N THR A 348 26.93 15.86 0.60
CA THR A 348 28.33 16.18 0.89
C THR A 348 29.20 16.13 -0.37
N TYR A 349 29.04 15.10 -1.21
CA TYR A 349 29.73 15.00 -2.50
C TYR A 349 29.35 16.19 -3.39
N SER A 350 28.05 16.41 -3.58
CA SER A 350 27.54 17.43 -4.50
C SER A 350 27.93 18.83 -4.05
N ALA A 351 27.92 19.14 -2.75
CA ALA A 351 28.39 20.42 -2.23
C ALA A 351 29.89 20.68 -2.53
N ARG A 352 30.71 19.63 -2.63
CA ARG A 352 32.15 19.75 -2.93
C ARG A 352 32.47 19.73 -4.42
N THR A 353 31.64 19.11 -5.24
CA THR A 353 31.84 19.00 -6.70
C THR A 353 30.94 19.92 -7.51
N TYR A 354 30.10 20.73 -6.86
CA TYR A 354 29.18 21.63 -7.53
C TYR A 354 29.94 22.65 -8.38
N ASN A 355 29.53 22.76 -9.65
CA ASN A 355 30.05 23.76 -10.57
C ASN A 355 28.90 24.66 -11.05
N PRO A 356 28.90 25.96 -10.73
CA PRO A 356 27.84 26.89 -11.12
C PRO A 356 27.83 27.23 -12.62
N GLU A 357 28.89 26.88 -13.38
CA GLU A 357 29.02 27.11 -14.82
C GLU A 357 28.67 25.86 -15.66
N VAL A 358 27.74 25.02 -15.18
CA VAL A 358 27.31 23.84 -15.95
C VAL A 358 26.71 24.25 -17.30
N ASP A 359 27.19 23.58 -18.36
CA ASP A 359 26.80 23.77 -19.75
C ASP A 359 26.99 22.44 -20.49
N LEU A 360 25.95 21.61 -20.54
CA LEU A 360 25.99 20.25 -21.10
C LEU A 360 25.02 20.12 -22.28
N HIS A 361 25.55 19.77 -23.44
CA HIS A 361 24.77 19.41 -24.62
C HIS A 361 24.67 17.89 -24.73
N VAL A 362 23.47 17.35 -24.48
CA VAL A 362 23.20 15.91 -24.50
C VAL A 362 22.46 15.54 -25.79
N LYS A 363 22.96 14.54 -26.50
CA LYS A 363 22.32 13.95 -27.68
C LYS A 363 22.07 12.47 -27.42
N ILE A 364 20.81 12.03 -27.53
CA ILE A 364 20.40 10.62 -27.47
C ILE A 364 19.95 10.19 -28.87
N GLU A 365 20.48 9.08 -29.38
CA GLU A 365 20.16 8.58 -30.72
C GLU A 365 19.92 7.06 -30.75
N LYS A 366 19.05 6.63 -31.66
CA LYS A 366 18.77 5.23 -32.01
C LYS A 366 18.33 5.15 -33.47
N GLY A 367 19.16 4.60 -34.34
CA GLY A 367 18.94 4.68 -35.78
C GLY A 367 18.75 6.13 -36.23
N ASP A 368 17.66 6.41 -36.95
CA ASP A 368 17.32 7.77 -37.40
C ASP A 368 16.65 8.65 -36.32
N TRP A 369 16.27 8.07 -35.18
CA TRP A 369 15.68 8.83 -34.09
C TRP A 369 16.77 9.55 -33.30
N ILE A 370 16.67 10.87 -33.21
CA ILE A 370 17.64 11.72 -32.50
C ILE A 370 16.89 12.73 -31.62
N LYS A 371 17.31 12.87 -30.37
CA LYS A 371 16.90 13.95 -29.48
C LYS A 371 18.11 14.68 -28.92
N LYS A 372 18.01 16.00 -28.85
CA LYS A 372 19.03 16.90 -28.31
C LYS A 372 18.44 17.68 -27.14
N SER A 373 19.24 17.86 -26.10
CA SER A 373 18.89 18.57 -24.88
C SER A 373 20.08 19.41 -24.41
N HIS A 374 19.79 20.46 -23.64
CA HIS A 374 20.80 21.38 -23.13
C HIS A 374 20.55 21.62 -21.64
N VAL A 375 21.54 21.29 -20.82
CA VAL A 375 21.54 21.55 -19.38
C VAL A 375 22.44 22.74 -19.12
N ASN A 376 21.93 23.75 -18.44
CA ASN A 376 22.66 24.95 -18.06
C ASN A 376 22.38 25.27 -16.58
N ARG A 377 22.93 26.39 -16.09
CA ARG A 377 22.70 26.83 -14.71
C ARG A 377 21.23 27.00 -14.35
N GLU A 378 20.42 27.56 -15.24
CA GLU A 378 19.02 27.91 -14.99
C GLU A 378 18.12 26.69 -14.84
N ASN A 379 18.39 25.62 -15.60
CA ASN A 379 17.62 24.38 -15.55
C ASN A 379 18.34 23.25 -14.79
N SER A 380 19.39 23.58 -14.03
CA SER A 380 20.27 22.61 -13.36
C SER A 380 19.58 21.72 -12.32
N LEU A 381 18.45 22.20 -11.77
CA LEU A 381 17.56 21.50 -10.84
C LEU A 381 16.38 20.82 -11.52
N LEU A 382 16.09 21.13 -12.80
CA LEU A 382 14.93 20.63 -13.50
C LEU A 382 15.22 19.30 -14.19
N HIS A 383 14.19 18.46 -14.26
CA HIS A 383 14.23 17.23 -15.05
C HIS A 383 13.95 17.57 -16.50
N ILE A 384 14.95 17.45 -17.37
CA ILE A 384 14.70 17.48 -18.80
C ILE A 384 14.16 16.11 -19.22
N LEU A 385 12.84 16.03 -19.38
CA LEU A 385 12.13 14.82 -19.82
C LEU A 385 12.19 14.68 -21.35
N ILE A 386 12.64 13.53 -21.81
CA ILE A 386 12.51 13.05 -23.18
C ILE A 386 11.55 11.85 -23.15
N PRO A 387 10.26 12.06 -23.47
CA PRO A 387 9.26 11.01 -23.36
C PRO A 387 9.29 10.07 -24.58
N ASN A 388 8.72 8.87 -24.41
CA ASN A 388 8.43 7.92 -25.49
C ASN A 388 9.68 7.52 -26.31
N LEU A 389 10.71 7.03 -25.63
CA LEU A 389 11.86 6.42 -26.29
C LEU A 389 11.40 5.27 -27.22
N PRO A 390 11.91 5.20 -28.46
CA PRO A 390 11.48 4.18 -29.42
C PRO A 390 11.92 2.77 -29.00
N LEU A 391 10.98 1.98 -28.47
CA LEU A 391 11.22 0.59 -28.02
C LEU A 391 10.88 -0.49 -29.05
N LYS A 392 10.18 -0.15 -30.15
CA LYS A 392 9.53 -1.12 -31.07
C LYS A 392 10.46 -1.77 -32.11
N THR A 393 11.65 -1.23 -32.35
CA THR A 393 12.62 -1.71 -33.36
C THR A 393 13.72 -2.56 -32.74
N GLY A 394 14.09 -3.65 -33.45
CA GLY A 394 14.89 -4.78 -32.94
C GLY A 394 16.21 -4.45 -32.24
N GLU A 395 16.87 -3.34 -32.60
CA GLU A 395 18.05 -2.87 -31.88
C GLU A 395 17.64 -2.12 -30.60
N ARG A 396 18.07 -2.55 -29.41
CA ARG A 396 17.64 -1.96 -28.11
C ARG A 396 18.68 -1.03 -27.49
N LYS A 397 19.64 -0.62 -28.32
CA LYS A 397 20.78 0.21 -27.96
C LYS A 397 20.46 1.67 -28.27
N PHE A 398 20.72 2.52 -27.31
CA PHE A 398 20.71 3.96 -27.44
C PHE A 398 22.14 4.45 -27.30
N TYR A 399 22.54 5.38 -28.16
CA TYR A 399 23.83 6.05 -28.04
C TYR A 399 23.61 7.44 -27.45
N VAL A 400 24.36 7.75 -26.41
CA VAL A 400 24.31 9.06 -25.75
C VAL A 400 25.65 9.72 -25.96
N THR A 401 25.64 10.93 -26.49
CA THR A 401 26.81 11.79 -26.65
C THR A 401 26.60 13.05 -25.83
N VAL A 402 27.56 13.39 -24.97
CA VAL A 402 27.51 14.58 -24.13
C VAL A 402 28.75 15.42 -24.34
N ASN A 403 28.55 16.70 -24.64
CA ASN A 403 29.61 17.69 -24.86
C ASN A 403 29.41 18.89 -23.91
N GLY A 404 30.48 19.61 -23.59
CA GLY A 404 30.43 20.84 -22.77
C GLY A 404 31.17 20.70 -21.45
N ARG A 405 30.77 21.46 -20.42
CA ARG A 405 31.43 21.50 -19.11
C ARG A 405 30.45 21.25 -17.97
N GLY A 406 30.88 20.46 -16.99
CA GLY A 406 30.12 20.13 -15.79
C GLY A 406 29.77 18.65 -15.68
N SER A 407 28.85 18.35 -14.78
CA SER A 407 28.43 16.99 -14.47
C SER A 407 26.91 16.89 -14.40
N GLY A 408 26.39 15.70 -14.64
CA GLY A 408 24.97 15.39 -14.57
C GLY A 408 24.68 13.90 -14.50
N VAL A 409 23.41 13.55 -14.48
CA VAL A 409 22.92 12.17 -14.51
C VAL A 409 21.92 12.05 -15.64
N LEU A 410 22.08 10.99 -16.43
CA LEU A 410 21.05 10.50 -17.31
C LEU A 410 20.38 9.30 -16.64
N LYS A 411 19.07 9.40 -16.50
CA LYS A 411 18.20 8.32 -16.00
C LYS A 411 17.25 7.91 -17.13
N ILE A 412 17.18 6.62 -17.41
CA ILE A 412 16.19 6.05 -18.33
C ILE A 412 15.32 5.08 -17.55
N ASP A 413 14.03 5.41 -17.49
CA ASP A 413 13.02 4.60 -16.80
C ASP A 413 12.19 3.85 -17.84
N MET A 414 12.10 2.54 -17.67
CA MET A 414 11.23 1.68 -18.48
C MET A 414 10.12 1.07 -17.61
N PHE A 415 8.88 1.34 -18.01
CA PHE A 415 7.66 0.84 -17.41
C PHE A 415 7.08 -0.28 -18.27
N TYR A 416 6.55 -1.32 -17.65
CA TYR A 416 5.84 -2.42 -18.32
C TYR A 416 4.88 -3.06 -17.31
N ASN A 417 3.88 -3.80 -17.77
CA ASN A 417 2.99 -4.55 -16.88
C ASN A 417 3.44 -6.01 -16.79
N ARG A 418 3.20 -6.67 -15.65
CA ARG A 418 3.38 -8.10 -15.46
C ARG A 418 2.21 -8.69 -14.67
N ARG A 419 2.08 -10.01 -14.68
CA ARG A 419 1.18 -10.71 -13.76
C ARG A 419 1.72 -10.63 -12.33
N ALA A 420 0.87 -10.29 -11.37
CA ALA A 420 1.19 -10.31 -9.95
C ALA A 420 1.10 -11.73 -9.38
N GLU A 421 1.97 -12.06 -8.44
CA GLU A 421 1.84 -13.26 -7.61
C GLU A 421 0.95 -12.95 -6.38
N ASP A 422 0.21 -13.96 -5.87
CA ASP A 422 -0.79 -13.76 -4.80
C ASP A 422 -0.19 -13.28 -3.46
N ASP A 423 1.09 -13.54 -3.22
CA ASP A 423 1.85 -13.11 -2.04
C ASP A 423 2.36 -11.66 -2.14
N GLU A 424 2.63 -11.16 -3.35
CA GLU A 424 3.02 -9.76 -3.60
C GLU A 424 1.87 -8.78 -3.38
N ILE A 425 0.63 -9.22 -3.58
CA ILE A 425 -0.57 -8.38 -3.43
C ILE A 425 -0.92 -8.16 -1.96
N CYS A 426 -0.62 -9.12 -1.09
CA CYS A 426 -1.00 -9.08 0.31
C CYS A 426 0.03 -9.82 1.19
N PRO A 427 0.96 -9.09 1.86
CA PRO A 427 2.05 -9.68 2.65
C PRO A 427 1.62 -10.18 4.05
N PHE A 428 0.36 -9.95 4.43
CA PHE A 428 -0.23 -10.39 5.70
C PHE A 428 -1.32 -11.42 5.46
N THR A 429 -1.64 -12.21 6.48
CA THR A 429 -2.85 -13.02 6.52
C THR A 429 -3.80 -12.41 7.53
N ILE A 430 -5.02 -12.07 7.10
CA ILE A 430 -6.11 -11.65 7.97
C ILE A 430 -7.10 -12.82 8.04
N SER A 431 -7.35 -13.36 9.24
CA SER A 431 -8.32 -14.45 9.43
C SER A 431 -9.72 -14.06 8.99
N ALA A 432 -10.65 -15.01 8.95
CA ALA A 432 -12.07 -14.63 8.92
C ALA A 432 -12.36 -13.63 10.04
N ILE A 433 -13.16 -12.60 9.72
CA ILE A 433 -13.57 -11.59 10.68
C ILE A 433 -14.93 -12.03 11.20
N ASP A 434 -14.93 -12.59 12.40
CA ASP A 434 -16.13 -13.08 13.06
C ASP A 434 -16.81 -11.93 13.80
N VAL A 435 -18.06 -11.64 13.47
CA VAL A 435 -18.91 -10.70 14.23
C VAL A 435 -20.07 -11.46 14.86
N LYS A 436 -20.09 -11.55 16.19
CA LYS A 436 -21.09 -12.34 16.94
C LYS A 436 -21.89 -11.45 17.91
N PRO A 437 -23.23 -11.58 17.97
CA PRO A 437 -24.03 -10.86 18.96
C PRO A 437 -23.73 -11.38 20.37
N VAL A 438 -23.69 -10.47 21.35
CA VAL A 438 -23.32 -10.79 22.75
C VAL A 438 -24.44 -11.56 23.49
N ASN A 439 -25.68 -11.59 22.97
CA ASN A 439 -26.82 -12.30 23.56
C ASN A 439 -27.61 -13.08 22.49
N SER A 440 -27.39 -14.39 22.37
CA SER A 440 -28.16 -15.25 21.45
C SER A 440 -29.04 -16.32 22.11
N ASP A 441 -29.24 -16.29 23.44
CA ASP A 441 -29.98 -17.35 24.16
C ASP A 441 -31.48 -17.03 24.47
N ILE A 442 -32.03 -15.86 24.09
CA ILE A 442 -33.40 -15.46 24.52
C ILE A 442 -34.46 -15.48 23.39
N ALA A 443 -34.13 -15.88 22.15
CA ALA A 443 -35.13 -15.82 21.08
C ALA A 443 -36.14 -17.00 21.02
N ASN A 444 -35.99 -18.08 21.81
CA ASN A 444 -36.70 -19.33 21.52
C ASN A 444 -37.41 -20.08 22.68
N ASN A 445 -37.79 -19.45 23.81
CA ASN A 445 -38.81 -20.07 24.69
C ASN A 445 -39.40 -19.14 25.79
N PRO A 446 -40.70 -18.76 25.76
CA PRO A 446 -41.28 -17.88 26.79
C PRO A 446 -41.64 -18.57 28.12
N ASN A 447 -41.56 -19.90 28.24
CA ASN A 447 -42.02 -20.62 29.44
C ASN A 447 -41.01 -21.67 29.90
N LYS A 448 -40.01 -21.24 30.68
CA LYS A 448 -39.33 -22.09 31.66
C LYS A 448 -38.62 -21.20 32.69
N GLY A 449 -39.27 -20.99 33.83
CA GLY A 449 -38.58 -20.50 35.02
C GLY A 449 -37.64 -21.58 35.54
N VAL A 450 -36.33 -21.34 35.49
CA VAL A 450 -35.34 -21.85 36.46
C VAL A 450 -34.15 -20.89 36.42
N ILE A 451 -33.90 -20.26 37.57
CA ILE A 451 -32.69 -19.48 37.85
C ILE A 451 -31.47 -20.41 37.74
N LYS A 452 -30.56 -20.12 36.79
CA LYS A 452 -29.15 -20.52 36.88
C LYS A 452 -28.30 -19.39 36.35
N SER A 453 -27.59 -18.70 37.25
CA SER A 453 -26.50 -17.81 36.90
C SER A 453 -25.48 -18.57 36.05
N ARG A 454 -25.18 -18.05 34.85
CA ARG A 454 -24.09 -18.56 34.02
C ARG A 454 -22.90 -17.62 34.12
N LYS A 455 -21.73 -18.18 34.43
CA LYS A 455 -20.45 -17.48 34.27
C LYS A 455 -20.09 -17.41 32.79
N CYS A 456 -19.57 -16.27 32.36
CA CYS A 456 -18.93 -16.08 31.06
C CYS A 456 -17.71 -17.02 30.95
N ASN A 457 -17.76 -18.04 30.08
CA ASN A 457 -16.69 -19.03 29.93
C ASN A 457 -15.36 -18.46 29.37
N VAL A 458 -15.34 -17.18 28.97
CA VAL A 458 -14.16 -16.52 28.36
C VAL A 458 -13.62 -15.39 29.24
N CYS A 459 -14.45 -14.79 30.10
CA CYS A 459 -14.11 -13.59 30.87
C CYS A 459 -14.31 -13.69 32.39
N GLY A 460 -14.87 -14.80 32.89
CA GLY A 460 -14.90 -15.15 34.31
C GLY A 460 -15.86 -14.35 35.21
N HIS A 461 -16.50 -13.28 34.74
CA HIS A 461 -17.43 -12.49 35.55
C HIS A 461 -18.83 -13.12 35.70
N GLU A 462 -19.42 -12.97 36.90
CA GLU A 462 -20.83 -13.26 37.19
C GLU A 462 -21.70 -12.05 36.83
N CYS A 463 -22.66 -12.25 35.94
CA CYS A 463 -23.65 -11.24 35.58
C CYS A 463 -24.82 -11.33 36.56
N HIS A 464 -25.01 -10.32 37.43
CA HIS A 464 -26.24 -10.17 38.20
C HIS A 464 -27.30 -9.47 37.35
N GLU A 465 -28.52 -10.01 37.35
CA GLU A 465 -29.71 -9.30 36.89
C GLU A 465 -30.22 -8.35 37.99
N PRO A 466 -30.87 -7.22 37.66
CA PRO A 466 -31.56 -6.41 38.66
C PRO A 466 -32.82 -7.10 39.16
N ILE A 467 -33.05 -6.99 40.47
CA ILE A 467 -34.20 -7.52 41.24
C ILE A 467 -35.50 -6.86 40.75
N ASP A 468 -36.51 -7.68 40.43
CA ASP A 468 -37.89 -7.23 40.25
C ASP A 468 -38.47 -6.79 41.62
N ILE A 469 -38.76 -5.50 41.76
CA ILE A 469 -39.62 -5.00 42.85
C ILE A 469 -41.04 -5.07 42.34
N ASP A 470 -41.80 -5.98 42.96
CA ASP A 470 -43.23 -6.19 42.74
C ASP A 470 -44.01 -4.92 43.13
N TYR A 471 -44.77 -4.33 42.20
CA TYR A 471 -45.78 -3.32 42.52
C TYR A 471 -47.15 -3.80 42.05
N PRO A 472 -48.21 -3.57 42.85
CA PRO A 472 -49.50 -4.20 42.62
C PRO A 472 -50.14 -3.68 41.33
N THR A 473 -50.76 -4.61 40.60
CA THR A 473 -51.73 -4.36 39.55
C THR A 473 -52.78 -3.36 40.01
N ASP A 474 -52.75 -2.15 39.45
CA ASP A 474 -53.93 -1.44 38.93
C ASP A 474 -53.57 -0.03 38.40
N MET A 475 -53.50 0.09 37.07
CA MET A 475 -54.13 1.15 36.26
C MET A 475 -53.50 1.18 34.87
N ILE A 476 -54.26 0.64 33.91
CA ILE A 476 -54.07 0.90 32.50
C ILE A 476 -54.60 2.32 32.23
N SER A 477 -53.72 3.28 31.91
CA SER A 477 -53.99 4.27 30.86
C SER A 477 -52.80 5.22 30.60
N LEU A 478 -52.48 5.33 29.31
CA LEU A 478 -51.97 6.53 28.64
C LEU A 478 -50.57 7.05 29.05
N THR A 479 -49.53 6.44 28.48
CA THR A 479 -48.43 7.17 27.80
C THR A 479 -47.55 6.17 27.04
N ARG A 480 -47.69 6.10 25.70
CA ARG A 480 -46.67 5.51 24.81
C ARG A 480 -45.46 6.46 24.76
N LYS A 481 -44.63 6.48 25.80
CA LYS A 481 -43.23 6.89 25.65
C LYS A 481 -42.54 5.79 24.85
N LYS A 482 -41.94 6.12 23.70
CA LYS A 482 -41.04 5.25 22.96
C LYS A 482 -40.02 4.66 23.94
N ARG A 483 -40.12 3.35 24.24
CA ARG A 483 -39.02 2.60 24.83
C ARG A 483 -37.87 2.67 23.82
N GLN A 484 -36.80 3.39 24.14
CA GLN A 484 -35.54 3.28 23.40
C GLN A 484 -35.08 1.82 23.50
N ALA A 485 -34.99 1.13 22.36
CA ALA A 485 -34.38 -0.20 22.31
C ALA A 485 -32.94 -0.09 22.82
N ARG A 486 -32.52 -1.01 23.70
CA ARG A 486 -31.12 -1.06 24.15
C ARG A 486 -30.22 -1.36 22.94
N PRO A 487 -29.06 -0.71 22.81
CA PRO A 487 -28.15 -0.95 21.70
C PRO A 487 -27.65 -2.39 21.72
N VAL A 488 -27.69 -3.06 20.56
CA VAL A 488 -27.21 -4.44 20.43
C VAL A 488 -25.69 -4.41 20.44
N GLN A 489 -25.09 -5.08 21.42
CA GLN A 489 -23.63 -5.27 21.46
C GLN A 489 -23.23 -6.49 20.63
N THR A 490 -22.21 -6.32 19.80
CA THR A 490 -21.59 -7.38 19.01
C THR A 490 -20.09 -7.44 19.32
N CYS A 491 -19.51 -8.63 19.34
CA CYS A 491 -18.06 -8.82 19.44
C CYS A 491 -17.48 -8.99 18.05
N ILE A 492 -16.43 -8.23 17.73
CA ILE A 492 -15.58 -8.47 16.56
C ILE A 492 -14.34 -9.26 16.98
N GLU A 493 -14.02 -10.32 16.24
CA GLU A 493 -12.90 -11.21 16.49
C GLU A 493 -12.17 -11.51 15.17
N PHE A 494 -10.87 -11.25 15.13
CA PHE A 494 -10.01 -11.63 14.02
C PHE A 494 -8.56 -11.74 14.47
N SER A 495 -7.71 -12.30 13.61
CA SER A 495 -6.29 -12.39 13.83
C SER A 495 -5.48 -11.96 12.62
N VAL A 496 -4.24 -11.56 12.89
CA VAL A 496 -3.28 -11.12 11.89
C VAL A 496 -1.96 -11.85 12.09
N LYS A 497 -1.33 -12.27 10.99
CA LYS A 497 0.02 -12.85 10.96
C LYS A 497 0.75 -12.50 9.67
N SER A 498 2.08 -12.53 9.68
CA SER A 498 2.89 -12.31 8.47
C SER A 498 2.83 -13.55 7.58
N LYS A 499 2.81 -13.35 6.24
CA LYS A 499 3.03 -14.46 5.31
C LYS A 499 4.54 -14.74 5.22
N PRO A 500 4.98 -16.01 5.23
CA PRO A 500 6.37 -16.34 4.96
C PRO A 500 6.69 -15.99 3.50
N SER A 501 7.57 -15.02 3.26
CA SER A 501 8.05 -14.70 1.91
C SER A 501 9.35 -15.45 1.64
N ALA A 502 9.46 -16.09 0.47
CA ALA A 502 10.66 -16.82 0.04
C ALA A 502 11.91 -15.93 -0.13
N LYS A 503 11.78 -14.59 -0.06
CA LYS A 503 12.87 -13.63 -0.34
C LYS A 503 13.28 -12.75 0.84
N ASN A 504 12.63 -12.79 2.00
CA ASN A 504 13.09 -12.08 3.20
C ASN A 504 12.49 -12.73 4.46
N SER A 505 13.33 -13.23 5.35
CA SER A 505 12.96 -13.94 6.59
C SER A 505 12.59 -13.03 7.76
N ASN A 506 12.26 -11.75 7.53
CA ASN A 506 12.04 -10.83 8.63
C ASN A 506 10.55 -10.55 8.80
N ASP A 507 10.06 -10.84 9.99
CA ASP A 507 8.78 -10.38 10.52
C ASP A 507 8.53 -8.92 10.11
N ALA A 508 7.28 -8.58 9.78
CA ALA A 508 6.95 -7.18 9.57
C ALA A 508 7.20 -6.46 10.91
N GLY A 509 7.93 -5.34 10.87
CA GLY A 509 8.17 -4.49 12.03
C GLY A 509 6.88 -3.89 12.56
N MET A 510 6.94 -2.68 13.14
CA MET A 510 5.73 -2.02 13.63
C MET A 510 4.65 -2.02 12.54
N SER A 511 3.44 -2.45 12.90
CA SER A 511 2.36 -2.64 11.95
C SER A 511 1.10 -1.98 12.47
N ILE A 512 0.30 -1.40 11.57
CA ILE A 512 -0.96 -0.79 11.91
C ILE A 512 -2.10 -1.70 11.47
N VAL A 513 -3.03 -1.93 12.39
CA VAL A 513 -4.35 -2.50 12.09
C VAL A 513 -5.37 -1.36 12.16
N LYS A 514 -5.87 -0.94 10.99
CA LYS A 514 -6.97 0.02 10.88
C LYS A 514 -8.27 -0.72 10.65
N VAL A 515 -9.15 -0.70 11.64
CA VAL A 515 -10.51 -1.25 11.56
C VAL A 515 -11.46 -0.10 11.25
N ASN A 516 -11.97 -0.04 10.02
CA ASN A 516 -13.08 0.85 9.69
C ASN A 516 -14.37 0.23 10.22
N LEU A 517 -15.27 1.04 10.74
CA LEU A 517 -16.55 0.61 11.31
C LEU A 517 -17.70 0.90 10.34
N GLU A 518 -18.77 0.10 10.42
CA GLU A 518 -20.02 0.41 9.71
C GLU A 518 -20.63 1.72 10.22
N THR A 519 -21.41 2.37 9.36
CA THR A 519 -22.13 3.60 9.71
C THR A 519 -23.07 3.34 10.89
N GLY A 520 -22.96 4.16 11.94
CA GLY A 520 -23.82 4.03 13.13
C GLY A 520 -23.32 3.04 14.19
N VAL A 521 -22.09 2.51 14.03
CA VAL A 521 -21.45 1.60 14.99
C VAL A 521 -20.32 2.33 15.71
N LYS A 522 -20.23 2.13 17.03
CA LYS A 522 -19.15 2.66 17.87
C LYS A 522 -18.39 1.55 18.59
N VAL A 523 -17.11 1.78 18.89
CA VAL A 523 -16.29 0.84 19.67
C VAL A 523 -16.44 1.07 21.17
N VAL A 524 -16.44 -0.03 21.92
CA VAL A 524 -16.41 0.00 23.39
C VAL A 524 -14.98 0.20 23.89
N GLU A 525 -14.62 1.44 24.22
CA GLU A 525 -13.25 1.84 24.58
C GLU A 525 -12.66 1.07 25.79
N SER A 526 -13.49 0.66 26.75
CA SER A 526 -13.01 -0.07 27.93
C SER A 526 -12.30 -1.38 27.59
N ASP A 527 -12.67 -2.01 26.46
CA ASP A 527 -12.06 -3.25 26.01
C ASP A 527 -10.66 -2.96 25.43
N LEU A 528 -10.51 -1.87 24.65
CA LEU A 528 -9.21 -1.43 24.12
C LEU A 528 -8.23 -1.04 25.24
N LYS A 529 -8.71 -0.31 26.26
CA LYS A 529 -7.89 0.07 27.44
C LYS A 529 -7.40 -1.16 28.19
N LYS A 530 -8.24 -2.19 28.31
CA LYS A 530 -7.87 -3.46 28.95
C LYS A 530 -6.79 -4.20 28.15
N MET A 531 -6.98 -4.34 26.85
CA MET A 531 -6.00 -4.98 25.96
C MET A 531 -4.65 -4.26 25.95
N GLN A 532 -4.66 -2.93 26.00
CA GLN A 532 -3.43 -2.14 26.13
C GLN A 532 -2.71 -2.43 27.45
N LYS A 533 -3.45 -2.53 28.57
CA LYS A 533 -2.88 -2.87 29.89
C LYS A 533 -2.34 -4.30 29.94
N GLU A 534 -2.97 -5.22 29.23
CA GLU A 534 -2.53 -6.61 29.06
C GLU A 534 -1.38 -6.74 28.03
N SER A 535 -0.85 -5.63 27.52
CA SER A 535 0.26 -5.57 26.56
C SER A 535 -0.01 -6.30 25.24
N VAL A 536 -1.28 -6.44 24.84
CA VAL A 536 -1.65 -6.99 23.52
C VAL A 536 -1.18 -6.05 22.39
N PHE A 537 -1.24 -4.74 22.65
CA PHE A 537 -0.72 -3.71 21.77
C PHE A 537 -0.25 -2.49 22.58
N PRO A 538 0.81 -1.78 22.13
CA PRO A 538 1.34 -0.60 22.82
C PRO A 538 0.40 0.60 22.84
N ARG A 539 -0.39 0.81 21.77
CA ARG A 539 -1.19 2.03 21.57
C ARG A 539 -2.39 1.78 20.66
N TYR A 540 -3.46 2.55 20.88
CA TYR A 540 -4.60 2.67 19.97
C TYR A 540 -5.01 4.14 19.82
N GLU A 541 -5.65 4.45 18.69
CA GLU A 541 -6.23 5.76 18.38
C GLU A 541 -7.62 5.57 17.77
N MET A 542 -8.56 6.43 18.16
CA MET A 542 -9.93 6.45 17.64
C MET A 542 -10.52 7.86 17.76
N PRO A 543 -11.53 8.22 16.96
CA PRO A 543 -12.30 9.44 17.14
C PRO A 543 -12.94 9.54 18.54
N LYS A 544 -13.19 10.77 19.02
CA LYS A 544 -13.73 11.01 20.38
C LYS A 544 -15.12 10.40 20.60
N ASP A 545 -15.90 10.25 19.55
CA ASP A 545 -17.22 9.62 19.54
C ASP A 545 -17.16 8.09 19.36
N GLY A 546 -15.95 7.54 19.13
CA GLY A 546 -15.70 6.10 18.94
C GLY A 546 -16.24 5.54 17.62
N GLN A 547 -16.63 6.40 16.67
CA GLN A 547 -17.23 6.02 15.39
C GLN A 547 -16.23 6.10 14.23
N GLY A 548 -16.60 5.49 13.10
CA GLY A 548 -15.84 5.57 11.85
C GLY A 548 -14.64 4.63 11.77
N PHE A 549 -13.71 4.68 12.72
CA PHE A 549 -12.54 3.81 12.71
C PHE A 549 -11.85 3.64 14.07
N VAL A 550 -11.06 2.57 14.19
CA VAL A 550 -10.05 2.36 15.23
C VAL A 550 -8.72 2.01 14.58
N ILE A 551 -7.65 2.65 15.06
CA ILE A 551 -6.27 2.38 14.66
C ILE A 551 -5.56 1.72 15.84
N ILE A 552 -5.03 0.53 15.62
CA ILE A 552 -4.27 -0.24 16.62
C ILE A 552 -2.83 -0.35 16.14
N TYR A 553 -1.88 0.04 16.98
CA TYR A 553 -0.45 -0.02 16.72
C TYR A 553 0.12 -1.30 17.33
N LEU A 554 0.76 -2.15 16.53
CA LEU A 554 1.42 -3.38 16.96
C LEU A 554 2.94 -3.21 16.87
N ASP A 555 3.69 -3.68 17.88
CA ASP A 555 5.17 -3.62 17.90
C ASP A 555 5.78 -4.41 16.73
N ASN A 556 5.24 -5.59 16.42
CA ASN A 556 5.54 -6.37 15.22
C ASN A 556 4.37 -7.31 14.85
N ILE A 557 4.31 -7.74 13.59
CA ILE A 557 3.48 -8.88 13.17
C ILE A 557 4.41 -10.00 12.74
N THR A 558 4.47 -11.04 13.57
CA THR A 558 5.30 -12.22 13.32
C THR A 558 4.52 -13.30 12.57
N SER A 559 5.18 -14.43 12.32
CA SER A 559 4.49 -15.65 11.84
C SER A 559 3.48 -16.22 12.86
N ALA A 560 3.60 -15.84 14.13
CA ALA A 560 2.63 -16.17 15.17
C ALA A 560 1.37 -15.31 15.05
N GLU A 561 0.24 -15.90 15.43
CA GLU A 561 -1.08 -15.28 15.27
C GLU A 561 -1.34 -14.24 16.38
N THR A 562 -1.50 -12.97 16.00
CA THR A 562 -1.92 -11.91 16.91
C THR A 562 -3.43 -11.76 16.86
N LYS A 563 -4.11 -12.09 17.97
CA LYS A 563 -5.57 -12.08 18.07
C LYS A 563 -6.09 -10.75 18.61
N LEU A 564 -7.08 -10.16 17.94
CA LEU A 564 -7.74 -8.91 18.32
C LEU A 564 -9.24 -9.16 18.56
N ILE A 565 -9.72 -8.79 19.75
CA ILE A 565 -11.11 -9.01 20.17
C ILE A 565 -11.60 -7.81 20.97
N PHE A 566 -12.67 -7.14 20.51
CA PHE A 566 -13.29 -6.05 21.26
C PHE A 566 -14.77 -5.91 20.88
N ARG A 567 -15.55 -5.23 21.73
CA ARG A 567 -16.99 -5.02 21.48
C ARG A 567 -17.27 -3.79 20.63
N LEU A 568 -18.31 -3.91 19.82
CA LEU A 568 -18.96 -2.90 19.02
C LEU A 568 -20.40 -2.69 19.54
N GLU A 569 -20.87 -1.46 19.53
CA GLU A 569 -22.22 -1.08 19.94
C GLU A 569 -22.96 -0.46 18.74
N ASP A 570 -24.04 -1.12 18.31
CA ASP A 570 -24.87 -0.67 17.19
C ASP A 570 -25.94 0.32 17.68
N GLN A 571 -25.88 1.55 17.16
CA GLN A 571 -26.79 2.63 17.56
C GLN A 571 -28.08 2.69 16.73
N PHE A 572 -28.18 1.93 15.62
CA PHE A 572 -29.31 1.99 14.68
C PHE A 572 -29.88 0.59 14.43
N SER A 573 -30.51 0.00 15.44
CA SER A 573 -31.36 -1.18 15.26
C SER A 573 -32.66 -0.78 14.53
N GLY A 574 -32.69 -0.75 13.20
CA GLY A 574 -33.92 -0.36 12.50
C GLY A 574 -34.03 -0.43 10.98
N ASP A 575 -32.94 -0.41 10.20
CA ASP A 575 -33.07 -0.52 8.74
C ASP A 575 -31.82 -1.18 8.13
N ASP A 576 -31.99 -2.39 7.61
CA ASP A 576 -30.93 -3.27 7.12
C ASP A 576 -30.63 -3.04 5.62
N SER A 577 -31.33 -2.09 5.00
CA SER A 577 -31.40 -1.92 3.54
C SER A 577 -30.27 -1.07 2.92
N SER A 578 -29.33 -0.53 3.71
CA SER A 578 -28.26 0.35 3.20
C SER A 578 -26.88 0.24 3.88
N ARG A 579 -26.62 -0.81 4.68
CA ARG A 579 -25.31 -0.98 5.34
C ARG A 579 -24.25 -1.44 4.34
N GLN A 580 -23.21 -0.63 4.16
CA GLN A 580 -22.04 -1.02 3.36
C GLN A 580 -21.06 -1.83 4.23
N PRO A 581 -20.40 -2.86 3.66
CA PRO A 581 -19.40 -3.62 4.38
C PRO A 581 -18.23 -2.72 4.80
N ALA A 582 -17.75 -2.95 6.02
CA ALA A 582 -16.59 -2.27 6.58
C ALA A 582 -15.31 -3.06 6.28
N THR A 583 -14.15 -2.51 6.65
CA THR A 583 -12.85 -3.12 6.29
C THR A 583 -11.87 -3.15 7.45
N VAL A 584 -11.12 -4.23 7.56
CA VAL A 584 -9.87 -4.29 8.31
C VAL A 584 -8.72 -4.15 7.32
N LYS A 585 -7.93 -3.08 7.46
CA LYS A 585 -6.68 -2.86 6.72
C LYS A 585 -5.49 -3.07 7.64
N VAL A 586 -4.60 -3.99 7.27
CA VAL A 586 -3.32 -4.21 7.94
C VAL A 586 -2.22 -3.69 7.03
N TYR A 587 -1.31 -2.88 7.56
CA TYR A 587 -0.20 -2.36 6.80
C TYR A 587 1.04 -2.15 7.67
N ASP A 588 2.20 -2.22 7.03
CA ASP A 588 3.47 -1.89 7.66
C ASP A 588 3.48 -0.39 8.02
N TYR A 589 3.85 -0.05 9.25
CA TYR A 589 3.85 1.32 9.77
C TYR A 589 4.85 2.23 9.05
N TYR A 590 5.94 1.67 8.50
CA TYR A 590 6.98 2.40 7.78
C TYR A 590 6.83 2.28 6.26
N LYS A 591 6.11 1.28 5.77
CA LYS A 591 5.85 1.02 4.33
C LYS A 591 4.36 0.77 4.05
N PRO A 592 3.49 1.80 4.10
CA PRO A 592 2.05 1.63 4.00
C PRO A 592 1.56 0.97 2.70
N GLU A 593 2.37 0.98 1.65
CA GLU A 593 2.15 0.25 0.39
C GLU A 593 2.12 -1.27 0.59
N ARG A 594 2.86 -1.79 1.58
CA ARG A 594 2.74 -3.18 2.02
C ARG A 594 1.50 -3.29 2.89
N SER A 595 0.38 -3.63 2.27
CA SER A 595 -0.90 -3.72 2.98
C SER A 595 -1.79 -4.84 2.50
N CYS A 596 -2.71 -5.25 3.37
CA CYS A 596 -3.79 -6.18 3.10
C CYS A 596 -5.10 -5.57 3.57
N ILE A 597 -6.16 -5.78 2.81
CA ILE A 597 -7.50 -5.32 3.18
C ILE A 597 -8.42 -6.54 3.19
N LYS A 598 -9.24 -6.65 4.22
CA LYS A 598 -10.32 -7.64 4.29
C LYS A 598 -11.62 -6.96 4.67
N MET A 599 -12.69 -7.29 3.95
CA MET A 599 -14.03 -6.75 4.22
C MET A 599 -14.76 -7.58 5.28
N TYR A 600 -15.63 -6.95 6.06
CA TYR A 600 -16.52 -7.60 7.00
C TYR A 600 -17.87 -6.89 7.08
N GLY A 601 -18.90 -7.57 7.58
CA GLY A 601 -20.23 -7.01 7.80
C GLY A 601 -20.85 -7.52 9.10
N ILE A 602 -21.76 -6.74 9.69
CA ILE A 602 -22.47 -7.07 10.93
C ILE A 602 -23.84 -7.67 10.58
N GLY A 603 -24.00 -9.00 10.68
CA GLY A 603 -25.27 -9.71 10.42
C GLY A 603 -25.13 -10.95 9.54
N SER A 604 -26.17 -11.81 9.51
CA SER A 604 -26.10 -13.18 8.97
C SER A 604 -26.31 -13.35 7.45
N ASN A 605 -26.68 -12.30 6.71
CA ASN A 605 -27.18 -12.43 5.33
C ASN A 605 -26.52 -11.52 4.28
N HIS A 606 -25.56 -10.68 4.66
CA HIS A 606 -24.91 -9.79 3.69
C HIS A 606 -23.67 -10.49 3.14
N GLY A 607 -23.84 -11.06 1.95
CA GLY A 607 -22.78 -11.71 1.17
C GLY A 607 -21.51 -10.87 1.19
N HIS A 608 -20.48 -11.45 1.81
CA HIS A 608 -19.15 -10.89 1.87
C HIS A 608 -18.59 -10.88 0.44
N GLU A 609 -18.06 -9.72 0.00
CA GLU A 609 -17.46 -9.46 -1.32
C GLU A 609 -18.42 -9.07 -2.48
N ILE A 610 -17.95 -8.11 -3.28
CA ILE A 610 -18.58 -7.73 -4.56
C ILE A 610 -18.51 -8.98 -5.46
N LYS A 611 -19.65 -9.58 -5.79
CA LYS A 611 -19.69 -10.82 -6.59
C LYS A 611 -19.37 -10.52 -8.06
N TYR A 612 -18.43 -11.28 -8.63
CA TYR A 612 -18.02 -11.17 -10.03
C TYR A 612 -18.03 -12.55 -10.69
N THR A 613 -18.34 -12.61 -11.98
CA THR A 613 -18.17 -13.81 -12.81
C THR A 613 -16.89 -13.66 -13.63
N CYS A 614 -16.09 -14.71 -13.69
CA CYS A 614 -14.89 -14.77 -14.53
C CYS A 614 -15.00 -15.94 -15.51
N ASN A 615 -14.25 -15.88 -16.61
CA ASN A 615 -14.00 -17.03 -17.47
C ASN A 615 -13.14 -18.10 -16.77
N ASP A 616 -13.09 -19.32 -17.32
CA ASP A 616 -12.38 -20.47 -16.69
C ASP A 616 -10.84 -20.28 -16.62
N GLY A 617 -10.31 -19.22 -17.25
CA GLY A 617 -8.92 -18.75 -17.15
C GLY A 617 -8.69 -17.54 -16.23
N GLY A 618 -9.76 -16.90 -15.71
CA GLY A 618 -9.69 -15.78 -14.76
C GLY A 618 -9.26 -14.42 -15.34
N ASP A 619 -8.95 -14.34 -16.62
CA ASP A 619 -8.40 -13.19 -17.34
C ASP A 619 -9.45 -12.12 -17.71
N GLN A 620 -10.73 -12.49 -17.80
CA GLN A 620 -11.83 -11.54 -18.00
C GLN A 620 -12.94 -11.77 -16.97
N CYS A 621 -13.33 -10.71 -16.25
CA CYS A 621 -14.37 -10.78 -15.24
C CYS A 621 -15.34 -9.61 -15.29
N GLN A 622 -16.59 -9.87 -14.94
CA GLN A 622 -17.67 -8.89 -14.90
C GLN A 622 -18.30 -8.86 -13.51
N CYS A 623 -18.59 -7.65 -13.02
CA CYS A 623 -19.32 -7.43 -11.78
C CYS A 623 -20.79 -7.85 -11.95
N MET A 624 -21.29 -8.73 -11.08
CA MET A 624 -22.70 -9.09 -11.05
C MET A 624 -23.50 -7.98 -10.36
N LYS A 625 -24.62 -7.56 -10.96
CA LYS A 625 -25.49 -6.56 -10.32
C LYS A 625 -26.17 -7.17 -9.09
N SER A 626 -26.33 -6.37 -8.03
CA SER A 626 -26.96 -6.79 -6.76
C SER A 626 -28.49 -7.02 -6.86
N GLN A 627 -29.11 -6.70 -8.00
CA GLN A 627 -30.55 -6.79 -8.19
C GLN A 627 -30.92 -8.10 -8.88
N CYS A 628 -31.80 -8.90 -8.29
CA CYS A 628 -32.27 -10.16 -8.87
C CYS A 628 -33.24 -9.96 -10.05
N SER A 629 -33.16 -10.84 -11.05
CA SER A 629 -34.12 -10.87 -12.17
C SER A 629 -35.50 -11.35 -11.75
N LYS A 630 -36.52 -10.86 -12.47
CA LYS A 630 -37.93 -11.17 -12.21
C LYS A 630 -38.45 -12.21 -13.20
N GLN A 631 -39.17 -13.20 -12.68
CA GLN A 631 -40.05 -14.06 -13.46
C GLN A 631 -41.46 -13.44 -13.46
N VAL A 632 -41.88 -12.89 -14.60
CA VAL A 632 -43.03 -11.95 -14.69
C VAL A 632 -44.35 -12.62 -15.09
N ASP A 633 -44.42 -13.95 -15.04
CA ASP A 633 -45.59 -14.75 -15.44
C ASP A 633 -46.90 -14.25 -14.79
N GLN A 634 -46.86 -13.97 -13.49
CA GLN A 634 -48.03 -13.53 -12.73
C GLN A 634 -48.43 -12.09 -13.07
N GLU A 635 -47.48 -11.17 -13.18
CA GLU A 635 -47.74 -9.76 -13.54
C GLU A 635 -48.35 -9.65 -14.94
N LEU A 636 -47.80 -10.39 -15.91
CA LEU A 636 -48.33 -10.45 -17.28
C LEU A 636 -49.73 -11.09 -17.33
N PHE A 637 -49.96 -12.15 -16.56
CA PHE A 637 -51.26 -12.80 -16.47
C PHE A 637 -52.32 -11.91 -15.84
N GLU A 638 -51.99 -11.16 -14.79
CA GLU A 638 -52.88 -10.19 -14.17
C GLU A 638 -53.22 -9.02 -15.11
N MET A 639 -52.23 -8.52 -15.88
CA MET A 639 -52.46 -7.54 -16.93
C MET A 639 -53.38 -8.07 -18.04
N ALA A 640 -53.23 -9.33 -18.43
CA ALA A 640 -54.10 -9.96 -19.43
C ALA A 640 -55.52 -10.23 -18.88
N ASN A 641 -55.67 -10.57 -17.60
CA ASN A 641 -56.96 -10.91 -16.99
C ASN A 641 -57.81 -9.71 -16.59
N LYS A 642 -57.21 -8.55 -16.24
CA LYS A 642 -57.96 -7.31 -15.92
C LYS A 642 -58.83 -6.80 -17.07
N ILE A 643 -58.74 -7.42 -18.24
CA ILE A 643 -59.37 -7.01 -19.49
C ILE A 643 -60.65 -7.83 -19.79
N ASN A 644 -60.96 -8.86 -18.98
CA ASN A 644 -61.90 -9.93 -19.33
C ASN A 644 -63.40 -9.66 -19.08
N SER A 645 -63.86 -8.40 -19.18
CA SER A 645 -65.29 -8.09 -19.28
C SER A 645 -65.61 -7.35 -20.58
N GLU A 646 -65.76 -8.10 -21.69
CA GLU A 646 -66.57 -7.78 -22.89
C GLU A 646 -66.16 -8.65 -24.12
N THR A 647 -67.01 -8.65 -25.15
CA THR A 647 -67.14 -9.59 -26.29
C THR A 647 -65.88 -9.96 -27.11
N ASP A 648 -65.94 -11.08 -27.85
CA ASP A 648 -64.79 -11.77 -28.48
C ASP A 648 -64.01 -10.98 -29.56
N ALA A 649 -64.60 -9.97 -30.19
CA ALA A 649 -63.87 -9.06 -31.11
C ALA A 649 -62.93 -8.10 -30.35
N VAL A 650 -63.31 -7.74 -29.12
CA VAL A 650 -62.55 -6.86 -28.23
C VAL A 650 -61.41 -7.62 -27.54
N LYS A 651 -61.57 -8.92 -27.27
CA LYS A 651 -60.50 -9.80 -26.78
C LYS A 651 -59.28 -9.84 -27.72
N ARG A 652 -59.49 -9.91 -29.04
CA ARG A 652 -58.40 -9.92 -30.03
C ARG A 652 -57.71 -8.55 -30.17
N MET A 653 -58.43 -7.44 -29.95
CA MET A 653 -57.85 -6.09 -29.98
C MET A 653 -57.11 -5.70 -28.67
N LYS A 654 -57.50 -6.26 -27.51
CA LYS A 654 -56.97 -5.84 -26.19
C LYS A 654 -55.84 -6.72 -25.60
N LEU A 655 -55.54 -7.89 -26.15
CA LEU A 655 -54.30 -8.66 -25.86
C LEU A 655 -53.02 -7.97 -26.39
N ARG A 656 -53.19 -6.85 -27.09
CA ARG A 656 -52.14 -5.99 -27.61
C ARG A 656 -51.38 -5.26 -26.49
N LYS A 657 -52.04 -4.85 -25.40
CA LYS A 657 -51.40 -4.05 -24.32
C LYS A 657 -50.28 -4.79 -23.57
N PRO A 658 -50.43 -6.04 -23.12
CA PRO A 658 -49.32 -6.77 -22.50
C PRO A 658 -48.18 -7.06 -23.48
N ALA A 659 -48.50 -7.30 -24.76
CA ALA A 659 -47.50 -7.48 -25.81
C ALA A 659 -46.76 -6.17 -26.14
N GLU A 660 -47.44 -5.03 -26.14
CA GLU A 660 -46.86 -3.69 -26.28
C GLU A 660 -45.94 -3.36 -25.09
N ALA A 661 -46.34 -3.68 -23.86
CA ALA A 661 -45.46 -3.49 -22.70
C ALA A 661 -44.17 -4.33 -22.77
N LEU A 662 -44.26 -5.57 -23.30
CA LEU A 662 -43.08 -6.39 -23.58
C LEU A 662 -42.23 -5.81 -24.71
N MET A 663 -42.86 -5.23 -25.74
CA MET A 663 -42.18 -4.53 -26.84
C MET A 663 -41.42 -3.30 -26.32
N ASP A 664 -42.06 -2.44 -25.53
CA ASP A 664 -41.43 -1.26 -24.92
C ASP A 664 -40.25 -1.65 -24.02
N TYR A 665 -40.38 -2.77 -23.29
CA TYR A 665 -39.31 -3.28 -22.44
C TYR A 665 -38.13 -3.82 -23.25
N ALA A 666 -38.42 -4.68 -24.25
CA ALA A 666 -37.41 -5.32 -25.09
C ALA A 666 -36.68 -4.31 -25.98
N CYS A 667 -37.36 -3.24 -26.41
CA CYS A 667 -36.79 -2.23 -27.29
C CYS A 667 -36.10 -1.05 -26.59
N LYS A 668 -36.12 -1.03 -25.25
CA LYS A 668 -35.31 -0.08 -24.50
C LYS A 668 -33.87 -0.62 -24.41
N PHE A 669 -32.93 0.04 -25.09
CA PHE A 669 -31.51 -0.36 -25.19
C PHE A 669 -30.84 -0.61 -23.84
N ASP A 670 -31.25 0.10 -22.79
CA ASP A 670 -30.74 -0.10 -21.43
C ASP A 670 -31.28 -1.36 -20.72
N ASN A 671 -32.28 -2.03 -21.27
CA ASN A 671 -32.97 -3.16 -20.63
C ASN A 671 -32.63 -4.51 -21.28
N ALA A 672 -32.60 -4.59 -22.61
CA ALA A 672 -32.39 -5.85 -23.35
C ALA A 672 -31.73 -5.62 -24.72
N ASN A 673 -31.00 -6.64 -25.18
CA ASN A 673 -30.36 -6.71 -26.49
C ASN A 673 -30.94 -7.83 -27.36
N PHE A 674 -31.43 -8.91 -26.73
CA PHE A 674 -32.01 -10.04 -27.45
C PHE A 674 -33.31 -10.53 -26.80
N VAL A 675 -34.09 -11.25 -27.60
CA VAL A 675 -35.24 -12.05 -27.19
C VAL A 675 -35.10 -13.43 -27.81
N VAL A 676 -35.04 -14.45 -26.96
CA VAL A 676 -34.90 -15.85 -27.38
C VAL A 676 -35.92 -16.73 -26.68
N LYS A 677 -36.36 -17.77 -27.37
CA LYS A 677 -37.11 -18.89 -26.83
C LYS A 677 -36.15 -20.06 -26.70
N VAL A 678 -35.96 -20.56 -25.48
CA VAL A 678 -34.97 -21.60 -25.18
C VAL A 678 -35.58 -22.78 -24.41
N SER A 679 -35.03 -23.95 -24.64
CA SER A 679 -35.39 -25.20 -23.95
C SER A 679 -34.26 -25.62 -23.03
N VAL A 680 -34.53 -25.64 -21.72
CA VAL A 680 -33.51 -25.88 -20.70
C VAL A 680 -33.11 -27.36 -20.71
N THR A 681 -31.82 -27.63 -20.87
CA THR A 681 -31.25 -28.98 -20.98
C THR A 681 -30.58 -29.43 -19.69
N GLU A 682 -29.88 -28.54 -19.00
CA GLU A 682 -29.12 -28.86 -17.79
C GLU A 682 -29.22 -27.70 -16.80
N LYS A 683 -29.10 -28.01 -15.50
CA LYS A 683 -29.03 -27.03 -14.43
C LYS A 683 -27.96 -27.44 -13.43
N GLY A 684 -27.16 -26.50 -12.98
CA GLY A 684 -26.10 -26.73 -12.02
C GLY A 684 -25.97 -25.61 -10.99
N TYR A 685 -25.03 -25.82 -10.08
CA TYR A 685 -24.66 -24.91 -9.00
C TYR A 685 -23.14 -24.90 -8.87
N SER A 686 -22.54 -23.72 -8.82
CA SER A 686 -21.11 -23.55 -8.55
C SER A 686 -20.93 -23.06 -7.12
N SER A 687 -20.36 -23.92 -6.26
CA SER A 687 -20.06 -23.58 -4.86
C SER A 687 -18.94 -22.55 -4.74
N GLU A 688 -17.96 -22.57 -5.66
CA GLU A 688 -16.84 -21.62 -5.67
C GLU A 688 -17.27 -20.21 -6.09
N ARG A 689 -18.25 -20.10 -7.00
CA ARG A 689 -18.75 -18.81 -7.52
C ARG A 689 -20.07 -18.35 -6.86
N GLU A 690 -20.68 -19.19 -6.01
CA GLU A 690 -22.03 -18.99 -5.45
C GLU A 690 -23.08 -18.56 -6.50
N VAL A 691 -23.06 -19.19 -7.68
CA VAL A 691 -24.01 -18.95 -8.76
C VAL A 691 -24.76 -20.23 -9.14
N MET A 692 -26.02 -20.06 -9.52
CA MET A 692 -26.80 -21.04 -10.24
C MET A 692 -26.51 -20.90 -11.73
N ASN A 693 -26.43 -22.01 -12.46
CA ASN A 693 -26.28 -21.99 -13.92
C ASN A 693 -27.25 -22.93 -14.62
N ALA A 694 -27.55 -22.65 -15.88
CA ALA A 694 -28.40 -23.49 -16.72
C ALA A 694 -27.92 -23.49 -18.18
N SER A 695 -27.86 -24.67 -18.80
CA SER A 695 -27.66 -24.79 -20.24
C SER A 695 -29.02 -24.92 -20.93
N ALA A 696 -29.22 -24.23 -22.04
CA ALA A 696 -30.44 -24.34 -22.84
C ALA A 696 -30.13 -24.31 -24.34
N VAL A 697 -31.06 -24.78 -25.16
CA VAL A 697 -30.94 -24.79 -26.63
C VAL A 697 -31.96 -23.83 -27.23
N ILE A 698 -31.54 -23.02 -28.21
CA ILE A 698 -32.40 -22.04 -28.87
C ILE A 698 -33.43 -22.75 -29.75
N GLU A 699 -34.71 -22.47 -29.52
CA GLU A 699 -35.81 -22.88 -30.40
C GLU A 699 -36.12 -21.80 -31.44
N GLU A 700 -36.16 -20.54 -31.01
CA GLU A 700 -36.49 -19.36 -31.82
C GLU A 700 -35.74 -18.14 -31.27
N ALA A 701 -35.26 -17.25 -32.14
CA ALA A 701 -34.61 -15.99 -31.75
C ALA A 701 -35.30 -14.77 -32.41
N PRO A 702 -36.47 -14.34 -31.87
CA PRO A 702 -37.25 -13.23 -32.42
C PRO A 702 -36.54 -11.87 -32.48
N LEU A 703 -35.58 -11.61 -31.57
CA LEU A 703 -34.70 -10.44 -31.60
C LEU A 703 -33.27 -10.91 -31.32
N GLN A 704 -32.38 -10.64 -32.26
CA GLN A 704 -30.98 -11.02 -32.15
C GLN A 704 -30.18 -9.95 -31.42
N GLY A 705 -29.21 -10.41 -30.62
CA GLY A 705 -28.24 -9.55 -29.97
C GLY A 705 -27.11 -9.12 -30.92
N THR A 706 -25.97 -8.71 -30.36
CA THR A 706 -24.76 -8.39 -31.13
C THR A 706 -24.16 -9.57 -31.91
N ARG A 707 -24.56 -10.80 -31.57
CA ARG A 707 -24.14 -12.04 -32.24
C ARG A 707 -25.34 -12.70 -32.93
N LEU A 708 -25.09 -13.33 -34.09
CA LEU A 708 -26.04 -14.19 -34.77
C LEU A 708 -26.40 -15.38 -33.87
N MET A 709 -27.70 -15.57 -33.64
CA MET A 709 -28.28 -16.64 -32.81
C MET A 709 -29.13 -17.53 -33.71
N GLU A 710 -28.73 -18.79 -33.89
CA GLU A 710 -29.42 -19.76 -34.74
C GLU A 710 -30.18 -20.80 -33.93
N LYS A 711 -31.22 -21.37 -34.55
CA LYS A 711 -31.98 -22.46 -33.94
C LYS A 711 -31.07 -23.67 -33.78
N GLY A 712 -31.01 -24.21 -32.55
CA GLY A 712 -30.14 -25.33 -32.20
C GLY A 712 -28.86 -24.93 -31.47
N ASP A 713 -28.53 -23.63 -31.41
CA ASP A 713 -27.38 -23.15 -30.63
C ASP A 713 -27.56 -23.41 -29.13
N LYS A 714 -26.46 -23.76 -28.45
CA LYS A 714 -26.42 -23.93 -26.99
C LYS A 714 -26.09 -22.61 -26.32
N MET A 715 -26.91 -22.20 -25.35
CA MET A 715 -26.71 -21.03 -24.51
C MET A 715 -26.48 -21.44 -23.05
N GLU A 716 -25.57 -20.74 -22.37
CA GLU A 716 -25.29 -20.91 -20.93
C GLU A 716 -25.77 -19.66 -20.17
N PHE A 717 -26.64 -19.85 -19.18
CA PHE A 717 -27.21 -18.80 -18.34
C PHE A 717 -26.72 -18.91 -16.90
N GLU A 718 -26.46 -17.79 -16.21
CA GLU A 718 -26.03 -17.75 -14.80
C GLU A 718 -26.83 -16.71 -13.98
N TRP A 719 -27.08 -16.97 -12.69
CA TRP A 719 -27.69 -16.00 -11.75
C TRP A 719 -27.29 -16.29 -10.29
N GLN A 720 -27.47 -15.31 -9.39
CA GLN A 720 -27.06 -15.43 -7.99
C GLN A 720 -27.91 -16.42 -7.19
N VAL A 721 -27.27 -17.16 -6.29
CA VAL A 721 -27.93 -18.17 -5.43
C VAL A 721 -28.86 -17.55 -4.38
N SER A 722 -28.58 -16.31 -3.97
CA SER A 722 -29.45 -15.51 -3.10
C SER A 722 -30.77 -15.12 -3.77
N CYS A 723 -30.87 -15.20 -5.11
CA CYS A 723 -32.08 -14.85 -5.84
C CYS A 723 -33.10 -15.99 -5.83
N THR A 724 -34.33 -15.67 -5.40
CA THR A 724 -35.45 -16.63 -5.37
C THR A 724 -36.08 -16.90 -6.75
N GLN A 725 -35.72 -16.07 -7.75
CA GLN A 725 -36.10 -16.14 -9.17
C GLN A 725 -34.89 -15.81 -10.05
N PRO A 726 -34.82 -16.28 -11.31
CA PRO A 726 -35.80 -17.10 -12.03
C PRO A 726 -35.73 -18.60 -11.69
N LYS A 727 -36.88 -19.30 -11.77
CA LYS A 727 -36.96 -20.76 -11.53
C LYS A 727 -36.96 -21.53 -12.85
N LEU A 728 -35.79 -21.65 -13.46
CA LEU A 728 -35.59 -22.51 -14.64
C LEU A 728 -35.64 -23.99 -14.25
N ILE A 729 -36.45 -24.76 -14.96
CA ILE A 729 -36.67 -26.21 -14.80
C ILE A 729 -36.19 -26.93 -16.05
N VAL A 730 -35.39 -27.99 -15.89
CA VAL A 730 -34.90 -28.82 -16.99
C VAL A 730 -36.08 -29.45 -17.74
N GLY A 731 -36.04 -29.41 -19.07
CA GLY A 731 -37.08 -29.92 -19.97
C GLY A 731 -38.23 -28.95 -20.25
N LYS A 732 -38.23 -27.75 -19.66
CA LYS A 732 -39.21 -26.70 -19.95
C LYS A 732 -38.67 -25.64 -20.89
N THR A 733 -39.58 -24.98 -21.61
CA THR A 733 -39.29 -23.88 -22.52
C THR A 733 -39.56 -22.54 -21.86
N TYR A 734 -38.69 -21.56 -22.07
CA TYR A 734 -38.84 -20.19 -21.55
C TYR A 734 -38.54 -19.17 -22.64
N TYR A 735 -39.20 -18.01 -22.57
CA TYR A 735 -38.75 -16.81 -23.24
C TYR A 735 -37.84 -16.02 -22.31
N ILE A 736 -36.68 -15.62 -22.82
CA ILE A 736 -35.69 -14.83 -22.10
C ILE A 736 -35.47 -13.53 -22.87
N ILE A 737 -35.68 -12.41 -22.18
CA ILE A 737 -35.43 -11.06 -22.66
C ILE A 737 -34.30 -10.51 -21.79
N ALA A 738 -33.12 -10.33 -22.36
CA ALA A 738 -31.93 -9.96 -21.59
C ALA A 738 -30.91 -9.19 -22.43
N LYS A 739 -29.88 -8.67 -21.76
CA LYS A 739 -28.71 -8.07 -22.40
C LYS A 739 -27.77 -9.14 -22.92
N ASP A 740 -26.95 -8.76 -23.90
CA ASP A 740 -25.94 -9.65 -24.48
C ASP A 740 -25.01 -10.26 -23.45
N GLY A 741 -24.62 -11.50 -23.71
CA GLY A 741 -23.69 -12.26 -22.89
C GLY A 741 -22.24 -11.89 -23.17
N THR A 742 -21.35 -12.30 -22.27
CA THR A 742 -19.91 -12.09 -22.41
C THR A 742 -19.26 -13.25 -23.15
N SER A 743 -18.55 -12.94 -24.24
CA SER A 743 -17.70 -13.89 -24.94
C SER A 743 -16.48 -14.25 -24.07
N PHE A 744 -16.17 -15.54 -23.99
CA PHE A 744 -14.95 -16.06 -23.37
C PHE A 744 -14.43 -17.23 -24.19
N THR A 745 -13.13 -17.51 -24.09
CA THR A 745 -12.51 -18.65 -24.78
C THR A 745 -12.32 -19.80 -23.79
N ASP A 746 -13.03 -20.92 -23.99
CA ASP A 746 -12.85 -22.16 -23.24
C ASP A 746 -12.15 -23.18 -24.15
N LYS A 747 -10.93 -23.61 -23.77
CA LYS A 747 -10.12 -24.60 -24.52
C LYS A 747 -9.98 -24.28 -26.02
N GLY A 748 -9.84 -23.00 -26.36
CA GLY A 748 -9.70 -22.54 -27.74
C GLY A 748 -11.03 -22.40 -28.51
N VAL A 749 -12.17 -22.64 -27.86
CA VAL A 749 -13.52 -22.45 -28.42
C VAL A 749 -14.15 -21.22 -27.78
N GLU A 750 -14.62 -20.29 -28.61
CA GLU A 750 -15.36 -19.11 -28.13
C GLU A 750 -16.77 -19.53 -27.66
N ARG A 751 -17.04 -19.31 -26.37
CA ARG A 751 -18.33 -19.52 -25.72
C ARG A 751 -18.87 -18.19 -25.20
N VAL A 752 -20.18 -18.12 -24.94
CA VAL A 752 -20.84 -16.92 -24.42
C VAL A 752 -21.68 -17.29 -23.20
N LYS A 753 -21.51 -16.55 -22.10
CA LYS A 753 -22.29 -16.69 -20.87
C LYS A 753 -23.25 -15.52 -20.71
N TYR A 754 -24.51 -15.81 -20.40
CA TYR A 754 -25.59 -14.82 -20.30
C TYR A 754 -26.04 -14.65 -18.85
N ASP A 755 -25.94 -13.41 -18.35
CA ASP A 755 -26.29 -13.06 -16.97
C ASP A 755 -27.81 -12.82 -16.84
N LEU A 756 -28.48 -13.61 -16.01
CA LEU A 756 -29.90 -13.48 -15.66
C LEU A 756 -30.07 -12.73 -14.33
N THR A 757 -29.41 -11.57 -14.20
CA THR A 757 -29.61 -10.61 -13.11
C THR A 757 -30.06 -9.23 -13.61
N GLY A 758 -30.57 -8.40 -12.70
CA GLY A 758 -30.98 -7.02 -12.98
C GLY A 758 -32.23 -6.91 -13.86
N THR A 759 -32.04 -6.54 -15.12
CA THR A 759 -33.10 -6.25 -16.09
C THR A 759 -33.47 -7.45 -16.97
N ALA A 760 -32.89 -8.63 -16.73
CA ALA A 760 -33.34 -9.82 -17.47
C ALA A 760 -34.74 -10.25 -17.01
N LEU A 761 -35.62 -10.54 -17.98
CA LEU A 761 -36.95 -11.09 -17.76
C LEU A 761 -37.01 -12.54 -18.25
N VAL A 762 -37.60 -13.40 -17.41
CA VAL A 762 -37.86 -14.80 -17.74
C VAL A 762 -39.37 -15.04 -17.72
N ILE A 763 -39.88 -15.67 -18.78
CA ILE A 763 -41.30 -15.94 -18.95
C ILE A 763 -41.49 -17.42 -19.27
N ASP A 764 -42.27 -18.14 -18.46
CA ASP A 764 -42.75 -19.50 -18.77
C ASP A 764 -44.07 -19.35 -19.54
N PRO A 765 -44.07 -19.54 -20.88
CA PRO A 765 -45.27 -19.34 -21.70
C PRO A 765 -46.38 -20.35 -21.35
N GLU A 766 -46.05 -21.47 -20.72
CA GLU A 766 -47.00 -22.53 -20.36
C GLU A 766 -47.52 -22.42 -18.93
N SER A 767 -46.93 -21.54 -18.12
CA SER A 767 -47.30 -21.38 -16.71
C SER A 767 -48.75 -20.93 -16.51
N LYS A 768 -49.34 -20.21 -17.49
CA LYS A 768 -50.73 -19.74 -17.46
C LYS A 768 -51.38 -19.78 -18.85
N PRO A 769 -52.71 -20.05 -18.95
CA PRO A 769 -53.41 -20.26 -20.22
C PRO A 769 -53.35 -19.09 -21.21
N LEU A 770 -53.27 -17.84 -20.73
CA LEU A 770 -53.25 -16.64 -21.57
C LEU A 770 -51.85 -16.22 -22.04
N LEU A 771 -50.78 -16.68 -21.38
CA LEU A 771 -49.42 -16.24 -21.68
C LEU A 771 -48.94 -16.74 -23.04
N ARG A 772 -49.31 -17.96 -23.45
CA ARG A 772 -49.04 -18.46 -24.81
C ARG A 772 -49.56 -17.52 -25.90
N ILE A 773 -50.74 -16.94 -25.71
CA ILE A 773 -51.37 -16.04 -26.68
C ILE A 773 -50.68 -14.67 -26.68
N VAL A 774 -50.36 -14.14 -25.49
CA VAL A 774 -49.63 -12.87 -25.33
C VAL A 774 -48.25 -12.96 -25.99
N MET A 775 -47.51 -14.05 -25.74
CA MET A 775 -46.18 -14.26 -26.31
C MET A 775 -46.22 -14.45 -27.83
N ALA A 776 -47.20 -15.19 -28.35
CA ALA A 776 -47.38 -15.34 -29.80
C ALA A 776 -47.65 -13.99 -30.50
N GLN A 777 -48.44 -13.11 -29.87
CA GLN A 777 -48.69 -11.77 -30.37
C GLN A 777 -47.45 -10.88 -30.28
N PHE A 778 -46.73 -10.93 -29.16
CA PHE A 778 -45.47 -10.18 -28.97
C PHE A 778 -44.41 -10.57 -30.02
N VAL A 779 -44.15 -11.87 -30.20
CA VAL A 779 -43.20 -12.37 -31.20
C VAL A 779 -43.60 -11.96 -32.61
N LYS A 780 -44.90 -11.99 -32.93
CA LYS A 780 -45.41 -11.56 -34.23
C LYS A 780 -45.19 -10.07 -34.50
N GLU A 781 -45.39 -9.19 -33.53
CA GLU A 781 -45.13 -7.75 -33.69
C GLU A 781 -43.62 -7.47 -33.77
N LEU A 782 -42.81 -8.13 -32.95
CA LEU A 782 -41.35 -7.99 -32.93
C LEU A 782 -40.73 -8.42 -34.27
N THR A 783 -41.19 -9.53 -34.86
CA THR A 783 -40.73 -10.01 -36.16
C THR A 783 -41.24 -9.15 -37.32
N LYS A 784 -42.48 -8.66 -37.27
CA LYS A 784 -43.06 -7.78 -38.30
C LYS A 784 -42.31 -6.44 -38.41
N ASN A 785 -41.80 -5.92 -37.30
CA ASN A 785 -41.05 -4.67 -37.26
C ASN A 785 -39.54 -4.83 -37.51
N ASN A 786 -39.05 -6.00 -37.95
CA ASN A 786 -37.62 -6.31 -38.05
C ASN A 786 -36.85 -6.00 -36.74
N GLY A 787 -37.42 -6.38 -35.60
CA GLY A 787 -36.91 -6.07 -34.27
C GLY A 787 -37.45 -4.75 -33.74
N CYS A 788 -36.57 -3.91 -33.21
CA CYS A 788 -36.91 -2.61 -32.63
C CYS A 788 -36.66 -1.50 -33.64
N THR A 789 -37.63 -1.22 -34.52
CA THR A 789 -37.60 0.01 -35.35
C THR A 789 -37.86 1.24 -34.48
N SER A 790 -37.04 2.27 -34.69
CA SER A 790 -37.04 3.58 -33.99
C SER A 790 -38.40 4.25 -33.89
#